data_AF-A0A2D6FIA3-F1
#
_entry.id   AF-A0A2D6FIA3-F1
#
_cell.length_a   1.000
_cell.length_b   1.000
_cell.length_c   1.000
_cell.angle_alpha   90.00
_cell.angle_beta   90.00
_cell.angle_gamma   90.00
#
_symmetry.space_group_name_H-M   'P 1'
#
loop_
_entity.id
_entity.type
_entity.pdbx_description
1 polymer ?
#
loop_
_entity_poly.entity_id
_entity_poly.type
_entity_poly.pdbx_seq_one_letter_code
_entity_poly.pdbx_strand_id
1 'polypeptide(L)'
;MTLLDKRVVRTTEVPCLPPFAQRHIGPGSAANQLMLDQLGFSDLESFLQAVVPQDILDASPPQAQLPGGVGEAQALSELRQLAGLNRVNRSLIGLGYHGTVTPALIQRQGLENPSWYTAYTPYQAEIAQGRLEALLNFQTLITELTGLPIANASLLDEATAAAEAMSMSFGVCKRAEARRFLVDAAVLPQTLAVLRTRAQPIGIQLEVAEPDQFAWGDDVFGVLLQLPGRCGRLWDPRSCISRAHEHGALVTVAIDPLAQVLLEPVGALGADIAVGSAQRFGVPMGGGGPHAAFFATRDAYRRQVPGRIVGQSKDGEGNVALRLALQTREQHIRRDKATSNICTAQVLLAVMASFYAVHHGPEGLELIARRVLHLRCQLEQGLRSLGLSLPQGCRFDSVDVLCAQAPQVHQLAARAGFNLRVLPDGAPIEQAEGFGVSLDELSDNREVSQLLSLVAEATGSNLSERSETAHHDESLAGLPLRSTPWLQQPVFHRYRSETELLRYIQRLVSKDLSLVHGMIPLGSCTMKLNAAAELAPVSWREFGSIHPFAPSDQLKGNQRMARDLESWLAELTGFAGVSLQPNAGSQGEFAGLLVIRAWHQARGEGHRDVCLIPTSAHGTNPASAVMAGMRVVPVVCDDQGNVDVDDLRDKLSEHADVLAALMVTYPSTHGVFETRIREICSLVHDHGGQVYLDGANLNAQVGVCRPGAFGADVCHLNLHKTFCIPHGGGGPGVGPIGVGEHLLPFLPGHPLTSCGGDRSISAVSAAPLGSAGILPISWMYLRLMGPAGLRQATAVALLSANYLA
;
A
#
# COMPACT_ATOMS: atom_id res chain seq x y z
N MET A 1 41.68 28.80 -38.74
CA MET A 1 40.77 28.81 -39.90
C MET A 1 41.30 27.86 -40.96
N THR A 2 40.81 26.63 -40.95
CA THR A 2 40.95 25.68 -42.06
C THR A 2 39.59 25.04 -42.27
N LEU A 3 39.24 24.81 -43.53
CA LEU A 3 37.93 24.37 -44.05
C LEU A 3 37.56 22.92 -43.68
N LEU A 4 38.00 22.43 -42.51
CA LEU A 4 37.71 21.09 -41.97
C LEU A 4 36.67 21.10 -40.85
N ASP A 5 36.29 22.28 -40.32
CA ASP A 5 35.26 22.44 -39.26
C ASP A 5 33.82 22.59 -39.79
N LYS A 6 33.56 22.27 -41.06
CA LYS A 6 32.22 22.37 -41.68
C LYS A 6 31.79 21.08 -42.36
N ARG A 7 31.74 19.99 -41.60
CA ARG A 7 30.86 18.86 -41.87
C ARG A 7 30.21 18.37 -40.58
N VAL A 8 29.32 19.21 -40.04
CA VAL A 8 28.19 18.70 -39.26
C VAL A 8 27.24 18.08 -40.27
N VAL A 9 27.53 16.84 -40.67
CA VAL A 9 26.49 15.97 -41.16
C VAL A 9 25.62 15.72 -39.92
N ARG A 10 24.42 16.27 -39.89
CA ARG A 10 23.35 15.73 -39.05
C ARG A 10 23.10 14.31 -39.56
N THR A 11 23.91 13.36 -39.10
CA THR A 11 23.46 11.99 -39.02
C THR A 11 22.28 12.04 -38.07
N THR A 12 21.10 11.70 -38.57
CA THR A 12 20.01 11.22 -37.73
C THR A 12 20.56 10.03 -36.97
N GLU A 13 21.20 10.30 -35.83
CA GLU A 13 21.75 9.28 -34.95
C GLU A 13 20.55 8.44 -34.48
N VAL A 14 20.55 7.18 -34.89
CA VAL A 14 19.67 6.17 -34.28
C VAL A 14 19.93 6.26 -32.78
N PRO A 15 18.91 6.53 -31.93
CA PRO A 15 19.13 6.72 -30.51
C PRO A 15 19.81 5.46 -29.94
N CYS A 16 21.02 5.64 -29.39
CA CYS A 16 21.80 4.56 -28.83
C CYS A 16 21.07 3.98 -27.61
N LEU A 17 20.82 2.66 -27.61
CA LEU A 17 20.21 1.98 -26.47
C LEU A 17 21.14 2.09 -25.25
N PRO A 18 20.62 2.39 -24.05
CA PRO A 18 21.45 2.48 -22.88
C PRO A 18 22.00 1.10 -22.49
N PRO A 19 23.18 1.03 -21.84
CA PRO A 19 23.81 -0.24 -21.48
C PRO A 19 22.92 -1.17 -20.65
N PHE A 20 22.07 -0.61 -19.77
CA PHE A 20 21.18 -1.40 -18.93
C PHE A 20 20.06 -2.10 -19.71
N ALA A 21 19.62 -1.57 -20.85
CA ALA A 21 18.59 -2.22 -21.68
C ALA A 21 19.04 -3.63 -22.12
N GLN A 22 20.34 -3.82 -22.36
CA GLN A 22 20.93 -5.12 -22.71
C GLN A 22 21.00 -6.11 -21.53
N ARG A 23 20.78 -5.64 -20.30
CA ARG A 23 20.68 -6.47 -19.09
C ARG A 23 19.23 -6.77 -18.74
N HIS A 24 18.34 -5.81 -18.95
CA HIS A 24 16.91 -5.94 -18.68
C HIS A 24 16.19 -6.81 -19.70
N ILE A 25 16.53 -6.67 -20.98
CA ILE A 25 15.89 -7.38 -22.09
C ILE A 25 16.67 -8.66 -22.36
N GLY A 26 16.01 -9.81 -22.18
CA GLY A 26 16.63 -11.12 -22.35
C GLY A 26 17.13 -11.40 -23.77
N PRO A 27 16.24 -11.32 -24.80
CA PRO A 27 16.64 -11.51 -26.19
C PRO A 27 17.58 -10.40 -26.71
N GLY A 28 18.79 -10.79 -27.10
CA GLY A 28 19.75 -9.93 -27.81
C GLY A 28 19.39 -9.75 -29.29
N SER A 29 20.20 -8.97 -30.02
CA SER A 29 19.95 -8.65 -31.44
C SER A 29 19.77 -9.89 -32.33
N ALA A 30 20.61 -10.92 -32.17
CA ALA A 30 20.52 -12.14 -32.97
C ALA A 30 19.22 -12.93 -32.68
N ALA A 31 18.79 -13.00 -31.42
CA ALA A 31 17.54 -13.64 -31.05
C ALA A 31 16.33 -12.85 -31.57
N ASN A 32 16.37 -11.52 -31.50
CA ASN A 32 15.33 -10.66 -32.05
C ASN A 32 15.20 -10.85 -33.57
N GLN A 33 16.32 -10.88 -34.31
CA GLN A 33 16.28 -11.10 -35.75
C GLN A 33 15.70 -12.48 -36.09
N LEU A 34 16.08 -13.54 -35.36
CA LEU A 34 15.51 -14.87 -35.57
C LEU A 34 13.99 -14.89 -35.36
N MET A 35 13.49 -14.26 -34.30
CA MET A 35 12.05 -14.19 -34.04
C MET A 35 11.33 -13.36 -35.12
N LEU A 36 11.92 -12.25 -35.56
CA LEU A 36 11.38 -11.41 -36.62
C LEU A 36 11.33 -12.14 -37.97
N ASP A 37 12.41 -12.82 -38.37
CA ASP A 37 12.48 -13.60 -39.60
C ASP A 37 11.42 -14.70 -39.63
N GLN A 38 11.22 -15.39 -38.50
CA GLN A 38 10.20 -16.43 -38.34
C GLN A 38 8.77 -15.87 -38.49
N LEU A 39 8.54 -14.64 -38.02
CA LEU A 39 7.27 -13.93 -38.13
C LEU A 39 7.12 -13.13 -39.44
N GLY A 40 8.15 -13.10 -40.31
CA GLY A 40 8.12 -12.43 -41.60
C GLY A 40 8.36 -10.91 -41.57
N PHE A 41 9.03 -10.38 -40.54
CA PHE A 41 9.34 -8.96 -40.40
C PHE A 41 10.83 -8.67 -40.55
N SER A 42 11.19 -7.51 -41.10
CA SER A 42 12.60 -7.10 -41.28
C SER A 42 13.21 -6.50 -40.03
N ASP A 43 12.40 -5.87 -39.19
CA ASP A 43 12.83 -5.11 -38.02
C ASP A 43 11.67 -4.94 -37.00
N LEU A 44 12.01 -4.46 -35.80
CA LEU A 44 11.02 -4.25 -34.74
C LEU A 44 9.99 -3.18 -35.06
N GLU A 45 10.32 -2.17 -35.87
CA GLU A 45 9.40 -1.07 -36.16
C GLU A 45 8.31 -1.50 -37.15
N SER A 46 8.67 -2.23 -38.21
CA SER A 46 7.70 -2.87 -39.11
C SER A 46 6.81 -3.88 -38.40
N PHE A 47 7.36 -4.64 -37.43
CA PHE A 47 6.58 -5.51 -36.56
C PHE A 47 5.59 -4.73 -35.69
N LEU A 48 6.03 -3.66 -35.01
CA LEU A 48 5.17 -2.81 -34.19
C LEU A 48 4.01 -2.21 -35.00
N GLN A 49 4.29 -1.74 -36.23
CA GLN A 49 3.28 -1.19 -37.14
C GLN A 49 2.21 -2.21 -37.56
N ALA A 50 2.54 -3.51 -37.57
CA ALA A 50 1.58 -4.57 -37.88
C ALA A 50 0.75 -5.00 -36.67
N VAL A 51 1.29 -4.85 -35.44
CA VAL A 51 0.66 -5.31 -34.20
C VAL A 51 -0.21 -4.22 -33.55
N VAL A 52 0.26 -2.96 -33.58
CA VAL A 52 -0.38 -1.84 -32.90
C VAL A 52 -1.16 -0.99 -33.91
N PRO A 53 -2.45 -0.66 -33.66
CA PRO A 53 -3.23 0.16 -34.57
C PRO A 53 -2.55 1.49 -34.91
N GLN A 54 -2.53 1.83 -36.20
CA GLN A 54 -1.74 2.94 -36.73
C GLN A 54 -2.18 4.31 -36.17
N ASP A 55 -3.45 4.47 -35.81
CA ASP A 55 -4.04 5.71 -35.30
C ASP A 55 -3.68 6.00 -33.83
N ILE A 56 -3.14 5.03 -33.10
CA ILE A 56 -2.65 5.19 -31.72
C ILE A 56 -1.14 4.99 -31.57
N LEU A 57 -0.47 4.46 -32.60
CA LEU A 57 0.97 4.23 -32.59
C LEU A 57 1.74 5.56 -32.63
N ASP A 58 2.52 5.82 -31.58
CA ASP A 58 3.46 6.94 -31.53
C ASP A 58 4.65 6.65 -32.46
N ALA A 59 4.96 7.62 -33.34
CA ALA A 59 6.07 7.54 -34.30
C ALA A 59 7.45 7.48 -33.61
N SER A 60 7.56 8.00 -32.40
CA SER A 60 8.76 7.96 -31.56
C SER A 60 8.37 7.91 -30.09
N PRO A 61 9.20 7.35 -29.19
CA PRO A 61 8.87 7.34 -27.77
C PRO A 61 8.85 8.77 -27.21
N PRO A 62 8.01 9.07 -26.21
CA PRO A 62 7.96 10.39 -25.60
C PRO A 62 9.29 10.69 -24.88
N GLN A 63 9.77 11.93 -24.98
CA GLN A 63 11.08 12.34 -24.47
C GLN A 63 11.06 13.70 -23.76
N ALA A 64 9.94 14.42 -23.74
CA ALA A 64 9.95 15.83 -23.31
C ALA A 64 10.30 15.97 -21.83
N GLN A 65 9.80 15.07 -21.00
CA GLN A 65 10.04 15.04 -19.55
C GLN A 65 10.94 13.90 -19.09
N LEU A 66 11.18 12.89 -19.93
CA LEU A 66 11.94 11.69 -19.57
C LEU A 66 13.46 11.92 -19.75
N PRO A 67 14.29 11.58 -18.75
CA PRO A 67 15.73 11.64 -18.91
C PRO A 67 16.22 10.54 -19.86
N GLY A 68 17.29 10.79 -20.62
CA GLY A 68 17.97 9.76 -21.40
C GLY A 68 18.56 8.67 -20.50
N GLY A 69 18.49 7.41 -20.92
CA GLY A 69 18.93 6.26 -20.11
C GLY A 69 20.43 6.29 -19.78
N VAL A 70 20.82 5.81 -18.59
CA VAL A 70 22.22 5.79 -18.12
C VAL A 70 22.62 4.43 -17.56
N GLY A 71 23.92 4.25 -17.30
CA GLY A 71 24.45 3.05 -16.64
C GLY A 71 24.13 2.99 -15.15
N GLU A 72 24.22 1.78 -14.58
CA GLU A 72 23.87 1.47 -13.19
C GLU A 72 24.58 2.37 -12.16
N ALA A 73 25.90 2.52 -12.29
CA ALA A 73 26.70 3.32 -11.35
C ALA A 73 26.27 4.80 -11.33
N GLN A 74 25.91 5.35 -12.50
CA GLN A 74 25.44 6.73 -12.59
C GLN A 74 24.04 6.88 -11.96
N ALA A 75 23.08 6.01 -12.30
CA ALA A 75 21.74 6.07 -11.73
C ALA A 75 21.74 5.91 -10.20
N LEU A 76 22.55 4.97 -9.67
CA LEU A 76 22.71 4.80 -8.22
C LEU A 76 23.33 6.03 -7.56
N SER A 77 24.34 6.63 -8.19
CA SER A 77 24.97 7.87 -7.68
C SER A 77 23.97 9.03 -7.64
N GLU A 78 23.21 9.23 -8.72
CA GLU A 78 22.18 10.28 -8.80
C GLU A 78 21.07 10.06 -7.75
N LEU A 79 20.57 8.84 -7.62
CA LEU A 79 19.56 8.55 -6.61
C LEU A 79 20.12 8.68 -5.19
N ARG A 80 21.39 8.36 -4.97
CA ARG A 80 22.06 8.57 -3.67
C ARG A 80 22.17 10.05 -3.33
N GLN A 81 22.43 10.91 -4.32
CA GLN A 81 22.39 12.36 -4.14
C GLN A 81 20.98 12.84 -3.77
N LEU A 82 19.94 12.33 -4.43
CA LEU A 82 18.55 12.62 -4.08
C LEU A 82 18.21 12.16 -2.65
N ALA A 83 18.59 10.94 -2.29
CA ALA A 83 18.40 10.39 -0.96
C ALA A 83 19.10 11.25 0.11
N GLY A 84 20.30 11.77 -0.20
CA GLY A 84 21.04 12.70 0.67
C GLY A 84 20.37 14.06 0.90
N LEU A 85 19.32 14.41 0.15
CA LEU A 85 18.50 15.59 0.42
C LEU A 85 17.48 15.36 1.55
N ASN A 86 17.23 14.11 1.92
CA ASN A 86 16.42 13.80 3.09
C ASN A 86 17.22 14.01 4.37
N ARG A 87 16.52 14.43 5.43
CA ARG A 87 17.08 14.50 6.77
C ARG A 87 16.46 13.41 7.63
N VAL A 88 17.23 12.36 7.94
CA VAL A 88 16.77 11.25 8.78
C VAL A 88 16.88 11.63 10.26
N ASN A 89 15.86 12.31 10.76
CA ASN A 89 15.70 12.59 12.18
C ASN A 89 15.06 11.41 12.93
N ARG A 90 15.33 11.32 14.23
CA ARG A 90 14.69 10.36 15.11
C ARG A 90 13.23 10.76 15.33
N SER A 91 12.32 10.07 14.66
CA SER A 91 10.89 10.38 14.73
C SER A 91 10.21 9.61 15.86
N LEU A 92 9.47 10.33 16.70
CA LEU A 92 8.66 9.86 17.83
C LEU A 92 7.20 10.34 17.68
N ILE A 93 6.76 10.51 16.43
CA ILE A 93 5.42 11.00 16.08
C ILE A 93 4.35 9.94 16.40
N GLY A 94 4.64 8.67 16.14
CA GLY A 94 3.68 7.57 16.29
C GLY A 94 2.65 7.56 15.16
N LEU A 95 1.37 7.64 15.52
CA LEU A 95 0.26 7.57 14.55
C LEU A 95 0.32 6.31 13.66
N GLY A 96 0.63 5.16 14.25
CA GLY A 96 0.68 3.86 13.57
C GLY A 96 2.02 3.53 12.89
N TYR A 97 3.01 4.43 12.98
CA TYR A 97 4.36 4.22 12.45
C TYR A 97 5.41 4.40 13.54
N HIS A 98 6.19 3.36 13.79
CA HIS A 98 7.14 3.30 14.88
C HIS A 98 8.51 2.85 14.37
N GLY A 99 9.59 3.39 14.97
CA GLY A 99 10.92 2.84 14.79
C GLY A 99 10.95 1.37 15.24
N THR A 100 11.62 0.52 14.45
CA THR A 100 11.81 -0.89 14.77
C THR A 100 13.17 -1.33 14.27
N VAL A 101 13.74 -2.34 14.92
CA VAL A 101 14.92 -3.04 14.44
C VAL A 101 14.45 -4.07 13.42
N THR A 102 14.84 -3.91 12.15
CA THR A 102 14.82 -5.03 11.19
C THR A 102 16.05 -5.89 11.45
N PRO A 103 15.92 -7.14 11.94
CA PRO A 103 17.08 -8.01 12.14
C PRO A 103 17.86 -8.15 10.84
N ALA A 104 19.18 -7.94 10.88
CA ALA A 104 20.03 -7.89 9.68
C ALA A 104 19.93 -9.17 8.84
N LEU A 105 19.72 -10.33 9.48
CA LEU A 105 19.48 -11.59 8.78
C LEU A 105 18.16 -11.56 7.98
N ILE A 106 17.06 -11.04 8.55
CA ILE A 106 15.76 -10.95 7.88
C ILE A 106 15.85 -9.95 6.72
N GLN A 107 16.54 -8.83 6.90
CA GLN A 107 16.82 -7.89 5.81
C GLN A 107 17.56 -8.60 4.67
N ARG A 108 18.69 -9.24 4.95
CA ARG A 108 19.55 -9.85 3.93
C ARG A 108 18.94 -11.07 3.26
N GLN A 109 18.29 -11.95 4.04
CA GLN A 109 17.82 -13.26 3.57
C GLN A 109 16.32 -13.30 3.24
N GLY A 110 15.57 -12.27 3.61
CA GLY A 110 14.18 -12.05 3.24
C GLY A 110 14.03 -10.91 2.24
N LEU A 111 14.17 -9.66 2.70
CA LEU A 111 13.91 -8.46 1.89
C LEU A 111 14.84 -8.34 0.67
N GLU A 112 16.13 -8.61 0.84
CA GLU A 112 17.16 -8.47 -0.21
C GLU A 112 17.43 -9.78 -0.96
N ASN A 113 16.62 -10.81 -0.75
CA ASN A 113 16.79 -12.12 -1.37
C ASN A 113 15.81 -12.33 -2.55
N PRO A 114 16.29 -12.40 -3.80
CA PRO A 114 15.42 -12.56 -4.98
C PRO A 114 14.59 -13.84 -4.95
N SER A 115 15.00 -14.86 -4.22
CA SER A 115 14.19 -16.07 -4.06
C SER A 115 12.87 -15.82 -3.33
N TRP A 116 12.79 -14.77 -2.50
CA TRP A 116 11.56 -14.38 -1.79
C TRP A 116 10.73 -13.36 -2.55
N TYR A 117 11.37 -12.37 -3.17
CA TYR A 117 10.64 -11.23 -3.72
C TYR A 117 10.25 -11.39 -5.19
N THR A 118 10.82 -12.33 -5.96
CA THR A 118 10.55 -12.41 -7.40
C THR A 118 9.35 -13.28 -7.78
N ALA A 119 8.95 -14.24 -6.95
CA ALA A 119 7.72 -15.00 -7.17
C ALA A 119 6.49 -14.11 -6.96
N TYR A 120 5.32 -14.55 -7.46
CA TYR A 120 4.05 -13.88 -7.19
C TYR A 120 3.10 -14.74 -6.35
N THR A 121 1.83 -14.35 -6.31
CA THR A 121 0.75 -15.03 -5.58
C THR A 121 0.87 -16.55 -5.71
N PRO A 122 0.77 -17.33 -4.62
CA PRO A 122 0.94 -18.78 -4.63
C PRO A 122 -0.28 -19.50 -5.26
N TYR A 123 -0.57 -19.20 -6.53
CA TYR A 123 -1.63 -19.86 -7.30
C TYR A 123 -1.33 -21.34 -7.52
N GLN A 124 -0.05 -21.67 -7.78
CA GLN A 124 0.46 -23.03 -7.89
C GLN A 124 1.05 -23.43 -6.52
N ALA A 125 0.25 -24.10 -5.69
CA ALA A 125 0.57 -24.31 -4.28
C ALA A 125 1.75 -25.29 -4.08
N GLU A 126 1.87 -26.26 -4.97
CA GLU A 126 2.88 -27.34 -4.95
C GLU A 126 4.31 -26.80 -5.03
N ILE A 127 4.49 -25.66 -5.70
CA ILE A 127 5.77 -24.95 -5.89
C ILE A 127 5.81 -23.62 -5.12
N ALA A 128 5.05 -23.54 -4.03
CA ALA A 128 4.90 -22.35 -3.21
C ALA A 128 4.76 -22.64 -1.70
N GLN A 129 5.10 -23.86 -1.26
CA GLN A 129 4.89 -24.28 0.12
C GLN A 129 5.71 -23.45 1.13
N GLY A 130 6.84 -22.89 0.73
CA GLY A 130 7.69 -22.07 1.58
C GLY A 130 7.01 -20.77 2.00
N ARG A 131 6.57 -19.95 1.02
CA ARG A 131 5.83 -18.72 1.34
C ARG A 131 4.45 -18.96 1.91
N LEU A 132 3.78 -20.06 1.54
CA LEU A 132 2.52 -20.46 2.17
C LEU A 132 2.73 -20.80 3.66
N GLU A 133 3.83 -21.46 4.03
CA GLU A 133 4.16 -21.74 5.44
C GLU A 133 4.46 -20.45 6.20
N ALA A 134 5.24 -19.52 5.64
CA ALA A 134 5.50 -18.23 6.27
C ALA A 134 4.22 -17.39 6.45
N LEU A 135 3.30 -17.41 5.48
CA LEU A 135 1.99 -16.76 5.60
C LEU A 135 1.08 -17.45 6.63
N LEU A 136 1.15 -18.78 6.77
CA LEU A 136 0.44 -19.48 7.83
C LEU A 136 1.01 -19.12 9.22
N ASN A 137 2.33 -18.94 9.34
CA ASN A 137 2.95 -18.43 10.56
C ASN A 137 2.45 -17.02 10.87
N PHE A 138 2.35 -16.14 9.87
CA PHE A 138 1.76 -14.81 10.04
C PHE A 138 0.30 -14.88 10.51
N GLN A 139 -0.54 -15.71 9.90
CA GLN A 139 -1.92 -15.89 10.34
C GLN A 139 -2.02 -16.45 11.76
N THR A 140 -1.13 -17.37 12.12
CA THR A 140 -1.07 -17.95 13.48
C THR A 140 -0.67 -16.88 14.49
N LEU A 141 0.35 -16.08 14.17
CA LEU A 141 0.77 -14.93 14.97
C LEU A 141 -0.40 -13.99 15.23
N ILE A 142 -1.12 -13.57 14.19
CA ILE A 142 -2.25 -12.63 14.33
C ILE A 142 -3.42 -13.27 15.09
N THR A 143 -3.74 -14.54 14.82
CA THR A 143 -4.82 -15.27 15.49
C THR A 143 -4.59 -15.35 17.00
N GLU A 144 -3.38 -15.68 17.44
CA GLU A 144 -3.05 -15.78 18.87
C GLU A 144 -2.77 -14.43 19.53
N LEU A 145 -2.32 -13.45 18.76
CA LEU A 145 -2.18 -12.09 19.24
C LEU A 145 -3.55 -11.48 19.56
N THR A 146 -4.51 -11.65 18.64
CA THR A 146 -5.86 -11.06 18.74
C THR A 146 -6.85 -11.92 19.51
N GLY A 147 -6.62 -13.24 19.61
CA GLY A 147 -7.57 -14.20 20.19
C GLY A 147 -8.74 -14.52 19.26
N LEU A 148 -8.66 -14.14 17.98
CA LEU A 148 -9.69 -14.40 16.97
C LEU A 148 -9.25 -15.54 16.05
N PRO A 149 -10.12 -16.53 15.78
CA PRO A 149 -9.71 -17.82 15.20
C PRO A 149 -9.32 -17.78 13.72
N ILE A 150 -9.63 -16.70 12.99
CA ILE A 150 -9.34 -16.57 11.56
C ILE A 150 -8.61 -15.26 11.33
N ALA A 151 -7.45 -15.32 10.68
CA ALA A 151 -6.72 -14.16 10.17
C ALA A 151 -6.39 -14.34 8.67
N ASN A 152 -6.30 -13.23 7.93
CA ASN A 152 -5.96 -13.25 6.51
C ASN A 152 -4.44 -13.15 6.24
N ALA A 153 -4.05 -13.33 4.98
CA ALA A 153 -2.68 -13.27 4.49
C ALA A 153 -2.33 -11.85 3.99
N SER A 154 -2.66 -10.89 4.86
CA SER A 154 -2.49 -9.43 4.82
C SER A 154 -3.46 -8.59 3.99
N LEU A 155 -3.55 -7.31 4.40
CA LEU A 155 -4.15 -6.17 3.71
C LEU A 155 -3.08 -5.08 3.45
N LEU A 156 -3.50 -3.95 2.89
CA LEU A 156 -2.61 -2.93 2.33
C LEU A 156 -1.99 -2.00 3.37
N ASP A 157 -2.80 -1.50 4.30
CA ASP A 157 -2.39 -0.67 5.44
C ASP A 157 -3.50 -0.66 6.52
N GLU A 158 -3.24 -0.12 7.71
CA GLU A 158 -4.21 -0.12 8.83
C GLU A 158 -5.52 0.59 8.48
N ALA A 159 -5.43 1.71 7.77
CA ALA A 159 -6.58 2.54 7.44
C ALA A 159 -7.54 1.82 6.48
N THR A 160 -7.00 1.16 5.46
CA THR A 160 -7.77 0.30 4.54
C THR A 160 -8.28 -0.94 5.26
N ALA A 161 -7.54 -1.55 6.19
CA ALA A 161 -8.04 -2.66 6.99
C ALA A 161 -9.24 -2.29 7.87
N ALA A 162 -9.22 -1.11 8.50
CA ALA A 162 -10.36 -0.58 9.23
C ALA A 162 -11.59 -0.35 8.32
N ALA A 163 -11.37 0.16 7.10
CA ALA A 163 -12.46 0.33 6.13
C ALA A 163 -13.01 -0.99 5.58
N GLU A 164 -12.18 -2.03 5.44
CA GLU A 164 -12.65 -3.37 5.13
C GLU A 164 -13.46 -3.98 6.29
N ALA A 165 -13.11 -3.66 7.55
CA ALA A 165 -13.89 -4.10 8.71
C ALA A 165 -15.27 -3.43 8.78
N MET A 166 -15.34 -2.13 8.48
CA MET A 166 -16.61 -1.42 8.30
C MET A 166 -17.43 -2.04 7.16
N SER A 167 -16.80 -2.31 6.00
CA SER A 167 -17.48 -2.90 4.83
C SER A 167 -18.01 -4.31 5.13
N MET A 168 -17.22 -5.14 5.82
CA MET A 168 -17.65 -6.47 6.26
C MET A 168 -18.84 -6.37 7.22
N SER A 169 -18.76 -5.47 8.22
CA SER A 169 -19.82 -5.24 9.20
C SER A 169 -21.12 -4.79 8.55
N PHE A 170 -21.02 -3.89 7.56
CA PHE A 170 -22.15 -3.44 6.77
C PHE A 170 -22.75 -4.59 5.93
N GLY A 171 -21.90 -5.37 5.24
CA GLY A 171 -22.33 -6.48 4.38
C GLY A 171 -22.95 -7.68 5.11
N VAL A 172 -22.65 -7.87 6.41
CA VAL A 172 -23.29 -8.92 7.22
C VAL A 172 -24.54 -8.44 7.95
N CYS A 173 -24.71 -7.12 8.10
CA CYS A 173 -25.89 -6.54 8.73
C CYS A 173 -27.12 -6.75 7.84
N LYS A 174 -28.19 -7.32 8.42
CA LYS A 174 -29.45 -7.60 7.70
C LYS A 174 -30.51 -6.51 7.88
N ARG A 175 -30.24 -5.53 8.75
CA ARG A 175 -31.13 -4.40 9.06
C ARG A 175 -30.92 -3.33 7.99
N ALA A 176 -31.94 -3.03 7.20
CA ALA A 176 -31.81 -2.16 6.02
C ALA A 176 -31.59 -0.69 6.39
N GLU A 177 -32.16 -0.28 7.52
CA GLU A 177 -32.06 1.04 8.15
C GLU A 177 -30.69 1.27 8.82
N ALA A 178 -29.91 0.22 9.07
CA ALA A 178 -28.65 0.32 9.79
C ALA A 178 -27.53 0.88 8.91
N ARG A 179 -27.35 2.21 8.97
CA ARG A 179 -26.42 2.99 8.15
C ARG A 179 -25.39 3.77 8.98
N ARG A 180 -25.51 3.81 10.31
CA ARG A 180 -24.54 4.47 11.20
C ARG A 180 -23.44 3.50 11.63
N PHE A 181 -22.20 3.99 11.56
CA PHE A 181 -21.00 3.34 12.07
C PHE A 181 -20.34 4.26 13.09
N LEU A 182 -20.20 3.77 14.32
CA LEU A 182 -19.61 4.56 15.41
C LEU A 182 -18.09 4.43 15.37
N VAL A 183 -17.38 5.53 15.54
CA VAL A 183 -15.93 5.60 15.44
C VAL A 183 -15.38 6.28 16.69
N ASP A 184 -14.50 5.59 17.40
CA ASP A 184 -13.79 6.13 18.55
C ASP A 184 -12.98 7.39 18.15
N ALA A 185 -13.16 8.48 18.90
CA ALA A 185 -12.42 9.73 18.71
C ALA A 185 -10.89 9.58 18.87
N ALA A 186 -10.42 8.46 19.42
CA ALA A 186 -9.02 8.12 19.53
C ALA A 186 -8.43 7.42 18.29
N VAL A 187 -9.25 7.08 17.28
CA VAL A 187 -8.79 6.53 15.98
C VAL A 187 -7.83 7.51 15.31
N LEU A 188 -6.85 6.96 14.59
CA LEU A 188 -5.81 7.74 13.92
C LEU A 188 -6.42 8.64 12.82
N PRO A 189 -5.93 9.89 12.64
CA PRO A 189 -6.51 10.84 11.67
C PRO A 189 -6.58 10.30 10.24
N GLN A 190 -5.54 9.60 9.78
CA GLN A 190 -5.49 8.96 8.46
C GLN A 190 -6.46 7.78 8.34
N THR A 191 -6.68 7.02 9.42
CA THR A 191 -7.66 5.92 9.46
C THR A 191 -9.07 6.47 9.32
N LEU A 192 -9.39 7.55 10.03
CA LEU A 192 -10.68 8.25 9.90
C LEU A 192 -10.89 8.82 8.50
N ALA A 193 -9.85 9.38 7.87
CA ALA A 193 -9.94 9.91 6.51
C ALA A 193 -10.28 8.80 5.49
N VAL A 194 -9.59 7.67 5.53
CA VAL A 194 -9.88 6.54 4.62
C VAL A 194 -11.25 5.93 4.90
N LEU A 195 -11.68 5.84 6.17
CA LEU A 195 -13.05 5.43 6.51
C LEU A 195 -14.10 6.34 5.89
N ARG A 196 -13.92 7.67 5.98
CA ARG A 196 -14.82 8.65 5.34
C ARG A 196 -14.87 8.44 3.83
N THR A 197 -13.71 8.26 3.19
CA THR A 197 -13.60 8.00 1.75
C THR A 197 -14.34 6.72 1.33
N ARG A 198 -14.28 5.66 2.14
CA ARG A 198 -14.95 4.38 1.87
C ARG A 198 -16.43 4.38 2.23
N ALA A 199 -16.85 5.18 3.21
CA ALA A 199 -18.23 5.28 3.67
C ALA A 199 -19.11 6.12 2.75
N GLN A 200 -18.60 7.28 2.30
CA GLN A 200 -19.37 8.30 1.59
C GLN A 200 -20.01 7.83 0.27
N PRO A 201 -19.37 7.01 -0.58
CA PRO A 201 -19.96 6.56 -1.84
C PRO A 201 -21.15 5.61 -1.68
N ILE A 202 -21.16 4.83 -0.59
CA ILE A 202 -22.20 3.81 -0.32
C ILE A 202 -23.20 4.25 0.76
N GLY A 203 -23.16 5.52 1.15
CA GLY A 203 -24.14 6.14 2.06
C GLY A 203 -24.04 5.68 3.51
N ILE A 204 -22.85 5.28 3.97
CA ILE A 204 -22.60 5.01 5.39
C ILE A 204 -22.35 6.33 6.12
N GLN A 205 -22.98 6.49 7.27
CA GLN A 205 -22.83 7.65 8.15
C GLN A 205 -21.83 7.33 9.26
N LEU A 206 -20.78 8.13 9.39
CA LEU A 206 -19.80 7.98 10.46
C LEU A 206 -20.12 8.94 11.60
N GLU A 207 -20.20 8.42 12.82
CA GLU A 207 -20.33 9.21 14.04
C GLU A 207 -19.06 9.07 14.86
N VAL A 208 -18.34 10.18 15.07
CA VAL A 208 -17.10 10.19 15.84
C VAL A 208 -17.40 10.73 17.24
N ALA A 209 -17.13 9.93 18.28
CA ALA A 209 -17.29 10.35 19.67
C ALA A 209 -16.38 9.52 20.59
N GLU A 210 -16.26 9.94 21.86
CA GLU A 210 -15.67 9.08 22.88
C GLU A 210 -16.56 7.85 23.13
N PRO A 211 -16.01 6.66 23.40
CA PRO A 211 -16.80 5.43 23.52
C PRO A 211 -17.91 5.45 24.58
N ASP A 212 -17.76 6.23 25.65
CA ASP A 212 -18.77 6.41 26.69
C ASP A 212 -19.92 7.35 26.26
N GLN A 213 -19.73 8.12 25.19
CA GLN A 213 -20.67 9.09 24.64
C GLN A 213 -21.37 8.63 23.35
N PHE A 214 -21.07 7.43 22.87
CA PHE A 214 -21.70 6.87 21.68
C PHE A 214 -23.25 6.89 21.76
N ALA A 215 -23.88 7.40 20.70
CA ALA A 215 -25.33 7.44 20.58
C ALA A 215 -25.86 6.15 19.95
N TRP A 216 -26.26 5.20 20.79
CA TRP A 216 -26.77 3.90 20.36
C TRP A 216 -28.19 3.97 19.80
N GLY A 217 -28.44 3.22 18.74
CA GLY A 217 -29.75 3.09 18.09
C GLY A 217 -29.81 1.86 17.19
N ASP A 218 -31.01 1.52 16.73
CA ASP A 218 -31.23 0.35 15.86
C ASP A 218 -30.60 0.51 14.47
N ASP A 219 -30.24 1.73 14.11
CA ASP A 219 -29.56 2.11 12.87
C ASP A 219 -28.03 2.00 12.95
N VAL A 220 -27.47 1.56 14.09
CA VAL A 220 -26.03 1.28 14.26
C VAL A 220 -25.72 -0.16 13.83
N PHE A 221 -24.86 -0.34 12.83
CA PHE A 221 -24.44 -1.67 12.37
C PHE A 221 -23.05 -2.11 12.86
N GLY A 222 -22.22 -1.17 13.31
CA GLY A 222 -20.88 -1.49 13.76
C GLY A 222 -20.17 -0.34 14.46
N VAL A 223 -19.06 -0.69 15.10
CA VAL A 223 -18.21 0.21 15.87
C VAL A 223 -16.74 -0.05 15.55
N LEU A 224 -15.93 1.01 15.44
CA LEU A 224 -14.47 0.94 15.45
C LEU A 224 -13.91 1.59 16.72
N LEU A 225 -13.15 0.81 17.49
CA LEU A 225 -12.36 1.25 18.63
C LEU A 225 -10.86 1.26 18.28
N GLN A 226 -10.07 2.11 18.92
CA GLN A 226 -8.60 2.09 18.77
C GLN A 226 -7.92 1.81 20.14
N LEU A 227 -7.12 0.74 20.21
CA LEU A 227 -6.45 0.32 21.44
C LEU A 227 -5.00 -0.15 21.16
N PRO A 228 -3.97 0.67 21.49
CA PRO A 228 -4.05 1.97 22.12
C PRO A 228 -4.58 3.05 21.18
N GLY A 229 -5.29 4.04 21.74
CA GLY A 229 -5.69 5.24 21.01
C GLY A 229 -4.49 6.07 20.57
N ARG A 230 -4.69 7.10 19.72
CA ARG A 230 -3.60 7.95 19.21
C ARG A 230 -2.67 8.52 20.30
N CYS A 231 -3.15 8.79 21.50
CA CYS A 231 -2.36 9.29 22.63
C CYS A 231 -1.73 8.18 23.51
N GLY A 232 -1.77 6.93 23.05
CA GLY A 232 -1.32 5.75 23.77
C GLY A 232 -2.32 5.21 24.79
N ARG A 233 -3.50 5.82 24.94
CA ARG A 233 -4.51 5.43 25.96
C ARG A 233 -4.94 3.98 25.78
N LEU A 234 -4.91 3.26 26.89
CA LEU A 234 -5.46 1.93 27.07
C LEU A 234 -6.62 1.98 28.07
N TRP A 235 -7.66 1.20 27.82
CA TRP A 235 -8.83 1.08 28.68
C TRP A 235 -9.49 -0.29 28.43
N ASP A 236 -10.38 -0.71 29.32
CA ASP A 236 -11.10 -1.98 29.20
C ASP A 236 -12.37 -1.80 28.34
N PRO A 237 -12.41 -2.36 27.11
CA PRO A 237 -13.52 -2.14 26.18
C PRO A 237 -14.76 -3.01 26.42
N ARG A 238 -14.76 -3.93 27.40
CA ARG A 238 -15.82 -4.94 27.55
C ARG A 238 -17.22 -4.35 27.69
N SER A 239 -17.37 -3.23 28.40
CA SER A 239 -18.67 -2.57 28.56
C SER A 239 -19.20 -1.98 27.25
N CYS A 240 -18.33 -1.31 26.48
CA CYS A 240 -18.65 -0.79 25.16
C CYS A 240 -18.98 -1.91 24.17
N ILE A 241 -18.21 -3.00 24.21
CA ILE A 241 -18.44 -4.18 23.36
C ILE A 241 -19.80 -4.82 23.65
N SER A 242 -20.11 -5.05 24.93
CA SER A 242 -21.38 -5.64 25.35
C SER A 242 -22.56 -4.79 24.87
N ARG A 243 -22.45 -3.47 25.01
CA ARG A 243 -23.48 -2.52 24.54
C ARG A 243 -23.64 -2.54 23.01
N ALA A 244 -22.55 -2.69 22.25
CA ALA A 244 -22.64 -2.85 20.80
C ALA A 244 -23.41 -4.11 20.41
N HIS A 245 -23.14 -5.23 21.10
CA HIS A 245 -23.82 -6.49 20.85
C HIS A 245 -25.30 -6.46 21.22
N GLU A 246 -25.69 -5.72 22.26
CA GLU A 246 -27.11 -5.47 22.60
C GLU A 246 -27.87 -4.80 21.45
N HIS A 247 -27.20 -3.95 20.66
CA HIS A 247 -27.73 -3.30 19.46
C HIS A 247 -27.45 -4.07 18.16
N GLY A 248 -26.96 -5.31 18.23
CA GLY A 248 -26.65 -6.14 17.07
C GLY A 248 -25.57 -5.58 16.16
N ALA A 249 -24.70 -4.70 16.69
CA ALA A 249 -23.59 -4.08 15.98
C ALA A 249 -22.30 -4.88 16.18
N LEU A 250 -21.48 -5.03 15.13
CA LEU A 250 -20.17 -5.66 15.25
C LEU A 250 -19.12 -4.69 15.76
N VAL A 251 -18.22 -5.18 16.61
CA VAL A 251 -17.10 -4.38 17.14
C VAL A 251 -15.80 -4.76 16.46
N THR A 252 -15.21 -3.75 15.83
CA THR A 252 -13.83 -3.79 15.34
C THR A 252 -12.92 -3.08 16.34
N VAL A 253 -11.78 -3.69 16.66
CA VAL A 253 -10.72 -3.03 17.42
C VAL A 253 -9.47 -2.93 16.55
N ALA A 254 -9.05 -1.71 16.24
CA ALA A 254 -7.73 -1.44 15.68
C ALA A 254 -6.70 -1.49 16.80
N ILE A 255 -5.75 -2.42 16.70
CA ILE A 255 -4.76 -2.68 17.74
C ILE A 255 -3.33 -2.38 17.28
N ASP A 256 -2.49 -1.98 18.22
CA ASP A 256 -1.04 -2.07 18.06
C ASP A 256 -0.58 -3.49 18.41
N PRO A 257 0.14 -4.19 17.51
CA PRO A 257 0.48 -5.58 17.74
C PRO A 257 1.51 -5.78 18.88
N LEU A 258 2.34 -4.79 19.19
CA LEU A 258 3.30 -4.87 20.30
C LEU A 258 2.61 -4.60 21.65
N ALA A 259 1.67 -3.65 21.71
CA ALA A 259 0.84 -3.41 22.89
C ALA A 259 0.02 -4.66 23.26
N GLN A 260 -0.57 -5.31 22.26
CA GLN A 260 -1.41 -6.50 22.43
C GLN A 260 -0.64 -7.72 22.97
N VAL A 261 0.70 -7.74 22.89
CA VAL A 261 1.52 -8.77 23.55
C VAL A 261 1.29 -8.79 25.06
N LEU A 262 1.09 -7.62 25.67
CA LEU A 262 0.91 -7.48 27.13
C LEU A 262 -0.55 -7.58 27.57
N LEU A 263 -1.48 -7.26 26.67
CA LEU A 263 -2.91 -7.17 26.98
C LEU A 263 -3.63 -8.47 26.66
N GLU A 264 -4.69 -8.74 27.42
CA GLU A 264 -5.62 -9.82 27.12
C GLU A 264 -6.09 -9.68 25.66
N PRO A 265 -6.05 -10.76 24.85
CA PRO A 265 -6.44 -10.69 23.45
C PRO A 265 -7.84 -10.08 23.27
N VAL A 266 -7.99 -9.12 22.37
CA VAL A 266 -9.28 -8.41 22.16
C VAL A 266 -10.45 -9.33 21.81
N GLY A 267 -10.20 -10.49 21.19
CA GLY A 267 -11.19 -11.53 20.95
C GLY A 267 -11.75 -12.14 22.24
N ALA A 268 -10.92 -12.30 23.27
CA ALA A 268 -11.35 -12.73 24.60
C ALA A 268 -12.13 -11.64 25.35
N LEU A 269 -11.90 -10.36 25.01
CA LEU A 269 -12.68 -9.21 25.49
C LEU A 269 -14.01 -9.03 24.75
N GLY A 270 -14.26 -9.82 23.70
CA GLY A 270 -15.51 -9.85 22.96
C GLY A 270 -15.48 -9.16 21.59
N ALA A 271 -14.35 -8.65 21.12
CA ALA A 271 -14.26 -8.07 19.78
C ALA A 271 -14.67 -9.10 18.70
N ASP A 272 -15.30 -8.62 17.62
CA ASP A 272 -15.69 -9.46 16.47
C ASP A 272 -14.63 -9.45 15.39
N ILE A 273 -13.92 -8.33 15.27
CA ILE A 273 -12.91 -8.05 14.27
C ILE A 273 -11.73 -7.35 14.95
N ALA A 274 -10.51 -7.73 14.58
CA ALA A 274 -9.30 -7.01 14.96
C ALA A 274 -8.47 -6.67 13.73
N VAL A 275 -7.99 -5.42 13.65
CA VAL A 275 -7.18 -4.91 12.55
C VAL A 275 -5.96 -4.17 13.09
N GLY A 276 -4.97 -3.92 12.25
CA GLY A 276 -3.79 -3.14 12.63
C GLY A 276 -2.65 -3.30 11.61
N SER A 277 -1.57 -2.57 11.85
CA SER A 277 -0.33 -2.68 11.08
C SER A 277 0.68 -3.61 11.76
N ALA A 278 1.26 -4.57 11.03
CA ALA A 278 2.38 -5.38 11.50
C ALA A 278 3.75 -4.70 11.31
N GLN A 279 3.79 -3.40 10.99
CA GLN A 279 5.02 -2.66 10.66
C GLN A 279 6.10 -2.80 11.74
N ARG A 280 5.75 -2.58 13.00
CA ARG A 280 6.71 -2.58 14.12
C ARG A 280 7.22 -3.96 14.52
N PHE A 281 6.85 -5.00 13.77
CA PHE A 281 7.50 -6.32 13.83
C PHE A 281 8.59 -6.41 12.75
N GLY A 282 9.60 -5.55 12.88
CA GLY A 282 10.83 -5.63 12.09
C GLY A 282 10.73 -5.14 10.64
N VAL A 283 9.71 -4.37 10.25
CA VAL A 283 9.59 -3.78 8.91
C VAL A 283 9.88 -2.27 8.97
N PRO A 284 10.77 -1.69 8.14
CA PRO A 284 11.08 -0.26 8.17
C PRO A 284 9.86 0.63 7.87
N MET A 285 9.79 1.84 8.44
CA MET A 285 8.67 2.78 8.20
C MET A 285 8.52 3.19 6.72
N GLY A 286 9.62 3.28 5.97
CA GLY A 286 9.62 3.45 4.51
C GLY A 286 8.87 4.70 4.01
N GLY A 287 8.75 5.76 4.82
CA GLY A 287 7.96 6.94 4.46
C GLY A 287 6.47 6.66 4.26
N GLY A 288 5.94 5.57 4.82
CA GLY A 288 4.53 5.18 4.74
C GLY A 288 4.29 3.71 4.42
N GLY A 289 5.29 3.03 3.84
CA GLY A 289 5.17 1.62 3.50
C GLY A 289 6.27 1.13 2.56
N PRO A 290 6.20 -0.15 2.16
CA PRO A 290 5.05 -1.04 2.36
C PRO A 290 5.05 -1.73 3.73
N HIS A 291 3.85 -1.98 4.27
CA HIS A 291 3.64 -2.73 5.53
C HIS A 291 2.46 -3.68 5.40
N ALA A 292 2.55 -4.87 5.98
CA ALA A 292 1.41 -5.77 6.04
C ALA A 292 0.44 -5.32 7.14
N ALA A 293 -0.75 -4.90 6.75
CA ALA A 293 -1.86 -4.83 7.68
C ALA A 293 -2.46 -6.21 7.88
N PHE A 294 -3.05 -6.46 9.04
CA PHE A 294 -3.75 -7.71 9.35
C PHE A 294 -5.23 -7.47 9.57
N PHE A 295 -6.00 -8.54 9.34
CA PHE A 295 -7.42 -8.60 9.61
C PHE A 295 -7.73 -9.97 10.21
N ALA A 296 -8.29 -9.98 11.43
CA ALA A 296 -8.74 -11.17 12.10
C ALA A 296 -10.21 -11.06 12.52
N THR A 297 -10.93 -12.18 12.53
CA THR A 297 -12.36 -12.20 12.88
C THR A 297 -12.82 -13.55 13.42
N ARG A 298 -14.07 -13.60 13.91
CA ARG A 298 -14.74 -14.84 14.35
C ARG A 298 -14.96 -15.80 13.17
N ASP A 299 -14.95 -17.10 13.48
CA ASP A 299 -15.18 -18.15 12.48
C ASP A 299 -16.53 -18.00 11.74
N ALA A 300 -17.54 -17.44 12.40
CA ALA A 300 -18.85 -17.14 11.81
C ALA A 300 -18.75 -16.26 10.55
N TYR A 301 -17.71 -15.43 10.44
CA TYR A 301 -17.51 -14.48 9.35
C TYR A 301 -16.41 -14.91 8.36
N ARG A 302 -15.92 -16.16 8.42
CA ARG A 302 -14.85 -16.66 7.53
C ARG A 302 -15.14 -16.51 6.04
N ARG A 303 -16.43 -16.44 5.66
CA ARG A 303 -16.87 -16.28 4.26
C ARG A 303 -16.88 -14.82 3.80
N GLN A 304 -16.67 -13.87 4.70
CA GLN A 304 -16.71 -12.43 4.44
C GLN A 304 -15.34 -11.76 4.61
N VAL A 305 -14.34 -12.50 5.08
CA VAL A 305 -12.96 -12.01 5.21
C VAL A 305 -12.46 -11.43 3.87
N PRO A 306 -11.85 -10.23 3.87
CA PRO A 306 -11.21 -9.64 2.70
C PRO A 306 -9.85 -10.29 2.41
N GLY A 307 -9.50 -10.40 1.13
CA GLY A 307 -8.22 -10.91 0.68
C GLY A 307 -7.99 -12.41 0.88
N ARG A 308 -6.73 -12.82 0.76
CA ARG A 308 -6.29 -14.22 0.77
C ARG A 308 -6.29 -14.80 2.18
N ILE A 309 -6.50 -16.12 2.27
CA ILE A 309 -6.31 -16.90 3.49
C ILE A 309 -5.56 -18.17 3.09
N VAL A 310 -4.47 -18.50 3.78
CA VAL A 310 -3.79 -19.79 3.68
C VAL A 310 -4.51 -20.80 4.57
N GLY A 311 -4.79 -21.98 4.04
CA GLY A 311 -5.38 -23.10 4.77
C GLY A 311 -4.57 -24.37 4.60
N GLN A 312 -4.61 -25.20 5.63
CA GLN A 312 -4.07 -26.56 5.60
C GLN A 312 -5.03 -27.48 4.83
N SER A 313 -4.46 -28.35 4.00
CA SER A 313 -5.12 -29.33 3.16
C SER A 313 -4.28 -30.62 3.13
N LYS A 314 -4.61 -31.53 2.21
CA LYS A 314 -3.80 -32.71 1.87
C LYS A 314 -3.46 -32.71 0.37
N ASP A 315 -2.31 -33.28 0.02
CA ASP A 315 -1.92 -33.56 -1.37
C ASP A 315 -2.52 -34.89 -1.89
N GLY A 316 -2.12 -35.29 -3.10
CA GLY A 316 -2.57 -36.55 -3.72
C GLY A 316 -2.09 -37.82 -3.02
N GLU A 317 -1.05 -37.73 -2.19
CA GLU A 317 -0.51 -38.85 -1.39
C GLU A 317 -1.05 -38.86 0.05
N GLY A 318 -1.86 -37.85 0.43
CA GLY A 318 -2.43 -37.70 1.76
C GLY A 318 -1.54 -36.96 2.75
N ASN A 319 -0.38 -36.43 2.32
CA ASN A 319 0.49 -35.61 3.15
C ASN A 319 -0.14 -34.25 3.44
N VAL A 320 0.19 -33.65 4.59
CA VAL A 320 -0.23 -32.29 4.92
C VAL A 320 0.42 -31.30 3.95
N ALA A 321 -0.40 -30.46 3.30
CA ALA A 321 0.05 -29.42 2.38
C ALA A 321 -0.76 -28.13 2.59
N LEU A 322 -0.20 -26.99 2.20
CA LEU A 322 -0.83 -25.68 2.32
C LEU A 322 -1.37 -25.19 0.97
N ARG A 323 -2.44 -24.39 0.98
CA ARG A 323 -2.96 -23.70 -0.22
C ARG A 323 -3.71 -22.44 0.15
N LEU A 324 -4.02 -21.61 -0.85
CA LEU A 324 -5.03 -20.56 -0.68
C LEU A 324 -6.42 -21.20 -0.52
N ALA A 325 -7.16 -20.76 0.51
CA ALA A 325 -8.44 -21.31 0.93
C ALA A 325 -9.59 -20.31 0.73
N LEU A 326 -10.80 -20.85 0.51
CA LEU A 326 -12.03 -20.07 0.32
C LEU A 326 -11.92 -19.00 -0.78
N GLN A 327 -11.19 -19.30 -1.86
CA GLN A 327 -10.86 -18.34 -2.93
C GLN A 327 -12.09 -17.77 -3.63
N THR A 328 -13.25 -18.45 -3.56
CA THR A 328 -14.52 -17.94 -4.09
C THR A 328 -14.95 -16.59 -3.50
N ARG A 329 -14.33 -16.11 -2.42
CA ARG A 329 -14.57 -14.76 -1.87
C ARG A 329 -13.94 -13.65 -2.70
N GLU A 330 -12.87 -13.99 -3.43
CA GLU A 330 -11.95 -13.03 -4.04
C GLU A 330 -12.44 -12.57 -5.43
N GLN A 331 -11.96 -11.39 -5.82
CA GLN A 331 -12.34 -10.69 -7.05
C GLN A 331 -12.24 -11.53 -8.33
N HIS A 332 -11.25 -12.42 -8.44
CA HIS A 332 -11.01 -13.21 -9.65
C HIS A 332 -12.08 -14.28 -9.91
N ILE A 333 -12.88 -14.63 -8.89
CA ILE A 333 -14.04 -15.54 -9.02
C ILE A 333 -15.35 -14.78 -8.92
N ARG A 334 -15.49 -13.88 -7.93
CA ARG A 334 -16.77 -13.25 -7.60
C ARG A 334 -17.00 -11.86 -8.16
N ARG A 335 -15.99 -11.22 -8.76
CA ARG A 335 -16.12 -9.92 -9.45
C ARG A 335 -16.82 -8.87 -8.55
N ASP A 336 -17.92 -8.29 -9.00
CA ASP A 336 -18.78 -7.33 -8.27
C ASP A 336 -19.31 -7.85 -6.92
N LYS A 337 -19.39 -9.18 -6.74
CA LYS A 337 -19.89 -9.84 -5.52
C LYS A 337 -18.77 -10.31 -4.59
N ALA A 338 -17.53 -9.91 -4.88
CA ALA A 338 -16.39 -10.23 -4.03
C ALA A 338 -16.48 -9.51 -2.69
N THR A 339 -15.76 -10.02 -1.69
CA THR A 339 -15.75 -9.39 -0.35
C THR A 339 -14.96 -8.08 -0.31
N SER A 340 -14.05 -7.87 -1.27
CA SER A 340 -13.23 -6.67 -1.46
C SER A 340 -12.67 -6.66 -2.88
N ASN A 341 -12.21 -5.51 -3.35
CA ASN A 341 -11.47 -5.37 -4.61
C ASN A 341 -9.99 -5.77 -4.49
N ILE A 342 -9.48 -6.09 -3.30
CA ILE A 342 -8.05 -6.37 -3.11
C ILE A 342 -7.56 -7.55 -3.97
N CYS A 343 -6.42 -7.37 -4.64
CA CYS A 343 -5.71 -8.40 -5.39
C CYS A 343 -4.26 -8.52 -4.91
N THR A 344 -3.34 -7.65 -5.36
CA THR A 344 -2.03 -7.51 -4.73
C THR A 344 -2.22 -7.02 -3.29
N ALA A 345 -1.53 -7.65 -2.33
CA ALA A 345 -1.56 -7.26 -0.91
C ALA A 345 -0.13 -6.91 -0.45
N GLN A 346 0.32 -7.44 0.68
CA GLN A 346 1.62 -7.12 1.30
C GLN A 346 2.32 -8.40 1.79
N VAL A 347 2.42 -9.41 0.92
CA VAL A 347 2.89 -10.77 1.30
C VAL A 347 4.32 -10.76 1.81
N LEU A 348 5.26 -10.13 1.10
CA LEU A 348 6.67 -10.10 1.53
C LEU A 348 6.84 -9.50 2.94
N LEU A 349 6.03 -8.50 3.27
CA LEU A 349 6.09 -7.81 4.56
C LEU A 349 5.42 -8.62 5.67
N ALA A 350 4.36 -9.38 5.35
CA ALA A 350 3.78 -10.37 6.25
C ALA A 350 4.77 -11.50 6.56
N VAL A 351 5.55 -11.94 5.55
CA VAL A 351 6.64 -12.89 5.71
C VAL A 351 7.72 -12.33 6.64
N MET A 352 8.16 -11.08 6.44
CA MET A 352 9.14 -10.43 7.33
C MET A 352 8.64 -10.36 8.78
N ALA A 353 7.40 -9.94 9.00
CA ALA A 353 6.80 -9.90 10.34
C ALA A 353 6.69 -11.31 10.97
N SER A 354 6.40 -12.33 10.16
CA SER A 354 6.41 -13.72 10.63
C SER A 354 7.80 -14.18 11.05
N PHE A 355 8.85 -13.81 10.30
CA PHE A 355 10.23 -14.13 10.66
C PHE A 355 10.68 -13.38 11.90
N TYR A 356 10.24 -12.13 12.08
CA TYR A 356 10.49 -11.37 13.30
C TYR A 356 9.89 -12.09 14.52
N ALA A 357 8.63 -12.52 14.43
CA ALA A 357 8.00 -13.30 15.49
C ALA A 357 8.63 -14.69 15.67
N VAL A 358 9.11 -15.35 14.61
CA VAL A 358 9.85 -16.62 14.74
C VAL A 358 11.20 -16.41 15.43
N HIS A 359 11.88 -15.31 15.14
CA HIS A 359 13.18 -14.98 15.71
C HIS A 359 13.08 -14.65 17.21
N HIS A 360 12.15 -13.77 17.59
CA HIS A 360 11.97 -13.29 18.97
C HIS A 360 11.03 -14.17 19.79
N GLY A 361 9.91 -14.57 19.18
CA GLY A 361 8.77 -15.30 19.74
C GLY A 361 8.24 -14.73 21.04
N PRO A 362 7.40 -15.48 21.77
CA PRO A 362 6.53 -14.86 22.76
C PRO A 362 7.34 -14.15 23.85
N GLU A 363 8.45 -14.74 24.30
CA GLU A 363 9.30 -14.14 25.34
C GLU A 363 10.04 -12.89 24.83
N GLY A 364 10.62 -12.95 23.63
CA GLY A 364 11.35 -11.81 23.06
C GLY A 364 10.43 -10.63 22.74
N LEU A 365 9.24 -10.91 22.20
CA LEU A 365 8.22 -9.91 21.92
C LEU A 365 7.72 -9.24 23.21
N GLU A 366 7.51 -10.02 24.28
CA GLU A 366 7.12 -9.50 25.58
C GLU A 366 8.21 -8.60 26.18
N LEU A 367 9.49 -9.01 26.10
CA LEU A 367 10.62 -8.21 26.57
C LEU A 367 10.69 -6.86 25.84
N ILE A 368 10.49 -6.85 24.52
CA ILE A 368 10.47 -5.61 23.73
C ILE A 368 9.31 -4.72 24.19
N ALA A 369 8.10 -5.27 24.30
CA ALA A 369 6.91 -4.51 24.73
C ALA A 369 7.07 -3.92 26.14
N ARG A 370 7.57 -4.70 27.10
CA ARG A 370 7.82 -4.25 28.49
C ARG A 370 8.89 -3.17 28.56
N ARG A 371 9.94 -3.25 27.73
CA ARG A 371 10.99 -2.23 27.67
C ARG A 371 10.44 -0.89 27.17
N VAL A 372 9.60 -0.89 26.13
CA VAL A 372 8.96 0.34 25.64
C VAL A 372 8.04 0.94 26.71
N LEU A 373 7.23 0.09 27.36
CA LEU A 373 6.38 0.50 28.48
C LEU A 373 7.18 1.12 29.63
N HIS A 374 8.33 0.53 29.98
CA HIS A 374 9.24 1.03 31.01
C HIS A 374 9.74 2.44 30.70
N LEU A 375 10.25 2.65 29.49
CA LEU A 375 10.77 3.95 29.05
C LEU A 375 9.66 5.00 29.01
N ARG A 376 8.45 4.64 28.59
CA ARG A 376 7.28 5.54 28.59
C ARG A 376 6.90 5.95 30.01
N CYS A 377 6.91 5.02 30.97
CA CYS A 377 6.64 5.33 32.38
C CYS A 377 7.67 6.32 32.95
N GLN A 378 8.95 6.13 32.65
CA GLN A 378 10.01 7.06 33.07
C GLN A 378 9.84 8.44 32.42
N LEU A 379 9.47 8.49 31.14
CA LEU A 379 9.17 9.74 30.46
C LEU A 379 8.00 10.47 31.13
N GLU A 380 6.90 9.77 31.42
CA GLU A 380 5.75 10.38 32.13
C GLU A 380 6.13 10.90 33.53
N GLN A 381 6.89 10.11 34.30
CA GLN A 381 7.35 10.54 35.62
C GLN A 381 8.22 11.80 35.55
N GLY A 382 9.15 11.87 34.59
CA GLY A 382 9.96 13.04 34.35
C GLY A 382 9.16 14.25 33.88
N LEU A 383 8.18 14.06 32.99
CA LEU A 383 7.30 15.14 32.55
C LEU A 383 6.48 15.71 33.73
N ARG A 384 5.97 14.85 34.61
CA ARG A 384 5.28 15.28 35.84
C ARG A 384 6.20 16.03 36.79
N SER A 385 7.46 15.64 36.95
CA SER A 385 8.41 16.36 37.82
C SER A 385 8.79 17.75 37.28
N LEU A 386 8.63 17.99 35.98
CA LEU A 386 8.72 19.31 35.36
C LEU A 386 7.44 20.16 35.53
N GLY A 387 6.46 19.70 36.32
CA GLY A 387 5.22 20.42 36.58
C GLY A 387 4.17 20.32 35.46
N LEU A 388 4.37 19.44 34.48
CA LEU A 388 3.42 19.26 33.38
C LEU A 388 2.28 18.33 33.80
N SER A 389 1.06 18.75 33.47
CA SER A 389 -0.15 17.95 33.69
C SER A 389 -0.32 16.95 32.56
N LEU A 390 -0.35 15.67 32.89
CA LEU A 390 -0.61 14.59 31.94
C LEU A 390 -2.02 14.05 32.16
N PRO A 391 -2.74 13.63 31.10
CA PRO A 391 -4.05 13.02 31.29
C PRO A 391 -3.94 11.75 32.16
N GLN A 392 -4.99 11.42 32.90
CA GLN A 392 -5.00 10.17 33.68
C GLN A 392 -5.29 8.95 32.79
N GLY A 393 -5.04 7.76 33.32
CA GLY A 393 -5.31 6.48 32.66
C GLY A 393 -4.05 5.74 32.20
N CYS A 394 -4.24 4.46 31.89
CA CYS A 394 -3.19 3.58 31.41
C CYS A 394 -2.77 3.94 29.98
N ARG A 395 -1.49 3.74 29.65
CA ARG A 395 -0.98 3.90 28.29
C ARG A 395 0.01 2.81 27.94
N PHE A 396 0.31 2.65 26.66
CA PHE A 396 1.40 1.80 26.21
C PHE A 396 2.72 2.58 26.04
N ASP A 397 2.94 3.14 24.86
CA ASP A 397 4.21 3.71 24.41
C ASP A 397 4.16 5.23 24.15
N SER A 398 2.96 5.80 24.16
CA SER A 398 2.73 7.18 23.73
C SER A 398 2.17 8.04 24.87
N VAL A 399 2.46 9.34 24.84
CA VAL A 399 1.93 10.35 25.77
C VAL A 399 1.72 11.67 25.05
N ASP A 400 0.58 12.31 25.31
CA ASP A 400 0.29 13.69 24.89
C ASP A 400 0.47 14.67 26.05
N VAL A 401 1.07 15.80 25.74
CA VAL A 401 1.32 16.88 26.68
C VAL A 401 0.79 18.19 26.09
N LEU A 402 -0.19 18.80 26.75
CA LEU A 402 -0.62 20.15 26.42
C LEU A 402 0.21 21.15 27.22
N CYS A 403 0.83 22.12 26.54
CA CYS A 403 1.55 23.20 27.18
C CYS A 403 1.71 24.40 26.26
N ALA A 404 1.70 25.61 26.83
CA ALA A 404 1.86 26.85 26.07
C ALA A 404 3.24 26.97 25.40
N GLN A 405 4.25 26.24 25.91
CA GLN A 405 5.62 26.21 25.39
C GLN A 405 5.81 25.18 24.27
N ALA A 406 4.75 24.50 23.81
CA ALA A 406 4.85 23.46 22.79
C ALA A 406 5.59 23.89 21.51
N PRO A 407 5.39 25.11 20.95
CA PRO A 407 6.16 25.54 19.79
C PRO A 407 7.68 25.58 20.06
N GLN A 408 8.08 26.00 21.26
CA GLN A 408 9.48 26.01 21.68
C GLN A 408 10.02 24.59 21.90
N VAL A 409 9.23 23.68 22.48
CA VAL A 409 9.59 22.26 22.62
C VAL A 409 9.86 21.63 21.26
N HIS A 410 8.98 21.85 20.27
CA HIS A 410 9.17 21.35 18.90
C HIS A 410 10.42 21.92 18.24
N GLN A 411 10.69 23.22 18.42
CA GLN A 411 11.91 23.85 17.89
C GLN A 411 13.18 23.27 18.51
N LEU A 412 13.22 23.08 19.83
CA LEU A 412 14.35 22.47 20.53
C LEU A 412 14.53 21.00 20.12
N ALA A 413 13.43 20.24 20.04
CA ALA A 413 13.44 18.84 19.58
C ALA A 413 14.00 18.73 18.15
N ALA A 414 13.54 19.56 17.22
CA ALA A 414 14.03 19.57 15.84
C ALA A 414 15.52 19.92 15.72
N ARG A 415 16.03 20.82 16.57
CA ARG A 415 17.47 21.13 16.69
C ARG A 415 18.26 19.95 17.24
N ALA A 416 17.70 19.22 18.20
CA ALA A 416 18.28 18.00 18.76
C ALA A 416 18.14 16.77 17.84
N GLY A 417 17.44 16.88 16.71
CA GLY A 417 17.27 15.81 15.73
C GLY A 417 16.07 14.89 16.01
N PHE A 418 15.11 15.34 16.80
CA PHE A 418 13.85 14.64 17.08
C PHE A 418 12.67 15.23 16.31
N ASN A 419 11.72 14.39 15.93
CA ASN A 419 10.39 14.82 15.49
C ASN A 419 9.35 14.34 16.51
N LEU A 420 8.55 15.26 17.05
CA LEU A 420 7.45 14.97 17.94
C LEU A 420 6.12 15.19 17.21
N ARG A 421 5.03 14.60 17.70
CA ARG A 421 3.71 14.86 17.13
C ARG A 421 3.22 16.25 17.54
N VAL A 422 2.78 17.05 16.57
CA VAL A 422 2.16 18.35 16.85
C VAL A 422 0.70 18.14 17.27
N LEU A 423 0.26 18.83 18.34
CA LEU A 423 -1.13 18.81 18.80
C LEU A 423 -1.77 20.20 18.60
N PRO A 424 -3.00 20.31 18.06
CA PRO A 424 -3.77 19.22 17.48
C PRO A 424 -3.14 18.67 16.19
N ASP A 425 -3.48 17.42 15.85
CA ASP A 425 -2.92 16.73 14.67
C ASP A 425 -3.16 17.54 13.38
N GLY A 426 -2.09 17.74 12.59
CA GLY A 426 -2.15 18.51 11.35
C GLY A 426 -1.96 20.04 11.50
N ALA A 427 -1.87 20.55 12.73
CA ALA A 427 -1.54 21.95 12.96
C ALA A 427 -0.06 22.27 12.62
N PRO A 428 0.25 23.49 12.17
CA PRO A 428 1.64 23.94 12.06
C PRO A 428 2.27 24.11 13.44
N ILE A 429 3.61 24.00 13.54
CA ILE A 429 4.35 24.04 14.80
C ILE A 429 4.10 25.35 15.57
N GLU A 430 3.93 26.47 14.86
CA GLU A 430 3.68 27.79 15.44
C GLU A 430 2.33 27.87 16.18
N GLN A 431 1.41 26.97 15.84
CA GLN A 431 0.07 26.85 16.44
C GLN A 431 -0.05 25.60 17.33
N ALA A 432 1.08 24.98 17.68
CA ALA A 432 1.08 23.81 18.55
C ALA A 432 0.55 24.19 19.94
N GLU A 433 -0.52 23.53 20.37
CA GLU A 433 -1.06 23.58 21.73
C GLU A 433 -0.42 22.53 22.65
N GLY A 434 0.29 21.57 22.05
CA GLY A 434 0.96 20.49 22.74
C GLY A 434 1.91 19.68 21.85
N PHE A 435 2.50 18.66 22.45
CA PHE A 435 3.33 17.68 21.76
C PHE A 435 3.00 16.26 22.22
N GLY A 436 2.97 15.34 21.26
CA GLY A 436 2.89 13.90 21.51
C GLY A 436 4.25 13.24 21.33
N VAL A 437 4.57 12.27 22.18
CA VAL A 437 5.78 11.45 22.11
C VAL A 437 5.37 9.98 22.08
N SER A 438 5.76 9.27 21.04
CA SER A 438 5.55 7.81 20.91
C SER A 438 6.91 7.12 20.90
N LEU A 439 7.23 6.41 21.98
CA LEU A 439 8.46 5.65 22.09
C LEU A 439 8.34 4.32 21.35
N ASP A 440 9.46 3.73 20.99
CA ASP A 440 9.46 2.48 20.24
C ASP A 440 10.69 1.60 20.55
N GLU A 441 10.88 0.53 19.79
CA GLU A 441 11.94 -0.45 20.02
C GLU A 441 13.35 0.19 20.02
N LEU A 442 13.54 1.28 19.26
CA LEU A 442 14.81 1.99 19.17
C LEU A 442 15.05 2.98 20.33
N SER A 443 14.03 3.28 21.12
CA SER A 443 14.13 4.20 22.27
C SER A 443 15.03 3.64 23.36
N ASP A 444 15.69 4.52 24.13
CA ASP A 444 16.52 4.17 25.27
C ASP A 444 16.47 5.23 26.39
N ASN A 445 17.16 4.95 27.50
CA ASN A 445 17.23 5.88 28.65
C ASN A 445 17.89 7.22 28.30
N ARG A 446 18.80 7.25 27.32
CA ARG A 446 19.48 8.48 26.89
C ARG A 446 18.53 9.36 26.12
N GLU A 447 17.74 8.78 25.21
CA GLU A 447 16.68 9.46 24.46
C GLU A 447 15.66 10.07 25.42
N VAL A 448 15.15 9.31 26.39
CA VAL A 448 14.22 9.82 27.42
C VAL A 448 14.84 11.00 28.19
N SER A 449 16.13 10.94 28.49
CA SER A 449 16.85 12.03 29.16
C SER A 449 17.02 13.27 28.33
N GLN A 450 17.32 13.12 27.05
CA GLN A 450 17.41 14.25 26.14
C GLN A 450 16.05 14.93 25.97
N LEU A 451 14.97 14.16 25.78
CA LEU A 451 13.61 14.71 25.69
C LEU A 451 13.22 15.50 26.93
N LEU A 452 13.47 14.95 28.12
CA LEU A 452 13.16 15.64 29.38
C LEU A 452 13.99 16.91 29.57
N SER A 453 15.28 16.91 29.20
CA SER A 453 16.11 18.12 29.23
C SER A 453 15.62 19.20 28.28
N LEU A 454 15.20 18.81 27.07
CA LEU A 454 14.65 19.74 26.07
C LEU A 454 13.35 20.37 26.56
N VAL A 455 12.48 19.58 27.19
CA VAL A 455 11.23 20.08 27.78
C VAL A 455 11.54 21.00 28.96
N ALA A 456 12.48 20.64 29.84
CA ALA A 456 12.89 21.46 30.97
C ALA A 456 13.45 22.82 30.53
N GLU A 457 14.26 22.84 29.46
CA GLU A 457 14.77 24.07 28.84
C GLU A 457 13.62 24.93 28.28
N ALA A 458 12.67 24.32 27.55
CA ALA A 458 11.52 25.04 27.00
C ALA A 458 10.61 25.65 28.09
N THR A 459 10.42 24.94 29.21
CA THR A 459 9.54 25.38 30.30
C THR A 459 10.27 26.22 31.37
N GLY A 460 11.59 26.39 31.28
CA GLY A 460 12.40 27.04 32.31
C GLY A 460 12.39 26.31 33.65
N SER A 461 12.18 24.99 33.63
CA SER A 461 12.09 24.13 34.81
C SER A 461 13.41 23.41 35.07
N ASN A 462 13.62 22.93 36.30
CA ASN A 462 14.78 22.13 36.65
C ASN A 462 14.40 20.65 36.73
N LEU A 463 15.23 19.79 36.14
CA LEU A 463 15.10 18.34 36.30
C LEU A 463 15.53 17.94 37.71
N SER A 464 14.62 17.32 38.47
CA SER A 464 14.98 16.64 39.72
C SER A 464 15.74 15.32 39.43
N GLU A 465 16.50 14.83 40.41
CA GLU A 465 17.04 13.47 40.33
C GLU A 465 15.91 12.45 40.15
N ARG A 466 16.16 11.45 39.29
CA ARG A 466 15.16 10.43 38.97
C ARG A 466 15.12 9.37 40.05
N SER A 467 13.91 8.91 40.39
CA SER A 467 13.79 7.60 41.00
C SER A 467 14.01 6.53 39.93
N GLU A 468 14.91 5.58 40.17
CA GLU A 468 15.11 4.41 39.29
C GLU A 468 13.93 3.42 39.37
N THR A 469 13.02 3.59 40.33
CA THR A 469 11.91 2.66 40.61
C THR A 469 10.62 3.07 39.88
N ALA A 470 10.59 2.97 38.55
CA ALA A 470 9.32 3.02 37.84
C ALA A 470 8.55 1.71 38.08
N HIS A 471 7.39 1.76 38.75
CA HIS A 471 6.56 0.58 39.00
C HIS A 471 5.69 0.25 37.77
N HIS A 472 6.15 -0.67 36.92
CA HIS A 472 5.47 -0.99 35.65
C HIS A 472 4.11 -1.67 35.82
N ASP A 473 3.99 -2.56 36.80
CA ASP A 473 2.74 -3.31 37.02
C ASP A 473 1.60 -2.40 37.47
N GLU A 474 1.92 -1.29 38.16
CA GLU A 474 0.94 -0.26 38.51
C GLU A 474 0.47 0.54 37.29
N SER A 475 1.31 0.70 36.26
CA SER A 475 1.00 1.53 35.09
C SER A 475 -0.12 0.98 34.19
N LEU A 476 -0.37 -0.33 34.26
CA LEU A 476 -1.44 -1.04 33.58
C LEU A 476 -2.49 -1.59 34.56
N ALA A 477 -2.46 -1.17 35.83
CA ALA A 477 -3.39 -1.64 36.84
C ALA A 477 -4.84 -1.40 36.42
N GLY A 478 -5.69 -2.40 36.61
CA GLY A 478 -7.10 -2.36 36.23
C GLY A 478 -7.40 -2.75 34.78
N LEU A 479 -6.39 -2.97 33.94
CA LEU A 479 -6.56 -3.54 32.61
C LEU A 479 -6.52 -5.08 32.64
N PRO A 480 -7.27 -5.76 31.76
CA PRO A 480 -7.09 -7.19 31.55
C PRO A 480 -5.75 -7.45 30.83
N LEU A 481 -4.82 -8.09 31.54
CA LEU A 481 -3.48 -8.41 31.05
C LEU A 481 -3.41 -9.85 30.55
N ARG A 482 -2.57 -10.08 29.53
CA ARG A 482 -2.31 -11.43 29.02
C ARG A 482 -1.68 -12.27 30.13
N SER A 483 -2.30 -13.40 30.42
CA SER A 483 -1.82 -14.35 31.44
C SER A 483 -1.58 -15.76 30.88
N THR A 484 -2.14 -16.07 29.72
CA THR A 484 -2.00 -17.39 29.08
C THR A 484 -0.79 -17.45 28.16
N PRO A 485 -0.02 -18.56 28.19
CA PRO A 485 1.01 -18.81 27.18
C PRO A 485 0.44 -18.76 25.76
N TRP A 486 1.21 -18.22 24.82
CA TRP A 486 0.86 -18.08 23.42
C TRP A 486 2.09 -18.38 22.54
N LEU A 487 1.88 -18.52 21.24
CA LEU A 487 2.82 -18.97 20.21
C LEU A 487 3.53 -20.29 20.55
N GLN A 488 2.80 -21.23 21.16
CA GLN A 488 3.37 -22.50 21.65
C GLN A 488 3.83 -23.44 20.52
N GLN A 489 3.54 -23.12 19.26
CA GLN A 489 3.94 -23.92 18.11
C GLN A 489 5.48 -23.95 18.01
N PRO A 490 6.10 -25.10 17.68
CA PRO A 490 7.56 -25.21 17.66
C PRO A 490 8.28 -24.21 16.75
N VAL A 491 7.61 -23.72 15.68
CA VAL A 491 8.17 -22.72 14.76
C VAL A 491 8.57 -21.43 15.48
N PHE A 492 7.83 -21.02 16.51
CA PHE A 492 8.10 -19.81 17.28
C PHE A 492 9.07 -20.02 18.45
N HIS A 493 9.71 -21.18 18.57
CA HIS A 493 10.69 -21.47 19.64
C HIS A 493 12.00 -22.08 19.13
N ARG A 494 12.01 -22.72 17.94
CA ARG A 494 13.16 -23.47 17.42
C ARG A 494 14.22 -22.63 16.70
N TYR A 495 13.88 -21.43 16.23
CA TYR A 495 14.71 -20.68 15.29
C TYR A 495 15.22 -19.36 15.88
N ARG A 496 15.72 -19.43 17.13
CA ARG A 496 16.18 -18.27 17.91
C ARG A 496 17.59 -17.82 17.55
N SER A 497 18.49 -18.76 17.29
CA SER A 497 19.84 -18.40 16.83
C SER A 497 19.80 -17.93 15.38
N GLU A 498 20.70 -17.01 15.03
CA GLU A 498 20.83 -16.52 13.65
C GLU A 498 21.09 -17.68 12.66
N THR A 499 21.87 -18.69 13.08
CA THR A 499 22.14 -19.88 12.25
C THR A 499 20.88 -20.72 12.00
N GLU A 500 20.05 -20.92 13.01
CA GLU A 500 18.82 -21.71 12.87
C GLU A 500 17.78 -20.97 12.03
N LEU A 501 17.62 -19.66 12.24
CA LEU A 501 16.74 -18.84 11.42
C LEU A 501 17.19 -18.80 9.96
N LEU A 502 18.50 -18.65 9.70
CA LEU A 502 19.06 -18.73 8.35
C LEU A 502 18.67 -20.04 7.67
N ARG A 503 18.89 -21.18 8.36
CA ARG A 503 18.52 -22.51 7.85
C ARG A 503 17.01 -22.67 7.66
N TYR A 504 16.20 -22.07 8.52
CA TYR A 504 14.75 -22.09 8.37
C TYR A 504 14.31 -21.34 7.11
N ILE A 505 14.76 -20.09 6.95
CA ILE A 505 14.46 -19.26 5.77
C ILE A 505 14.88 -19.99 4.49
N GLN A 506 16.08 -20.56 4.44
CA GLN A 506 16.57 -21.27 3.25
C GLN A 506 15.78 -22.55 2.94
N ARG A 507 15.27 -23.24 3.96
CA ARG A 507 14.39 -24.41 3.77
C ARG A 507 13.03 -24.03 3.19
N LEU A 508 12.52 -22.85 3.51
CA LEU A 508 11.31 -22.34 2.88
C LEU A 508 11.59 -21.93 1.44
N VAL A 509 12.70 -21.22 1.18
CA VAL A 509 13.15 -20.86 -0.17
C VAL A 509 13.23 -22.08 -1.08
N SER A 510 13.79 -23.20 -0.59
CA SER A 510 13.93 -24.41 -1.41
C SER A 510 12.61 -25.08 -1.82
N LYS A 511 11.46 -24.63 -1.29
CA LYS A 511 10.12 -25.13 -1.63
C LYS A 511 9.40 -24.26 -2.67
N ASP A 512 10.01 -23.14 -3.07
CA ASP A 512 9.35 -22.11 -3.88
C ASP A 512 10.03 -21.94 -5.24
N LEU A 513 9.25 -22.05 -6.32
CA LEU A 513 9.69 -21.60 -7.64
C LEU A 513 9.57 -20.07 -7.72
N SER A 514 10.63 -19.44 -8.22
CA SER A 514 10.76 -17.98 -8.39
C SER A 514 11.62 -17.65 -9.61
N LEU A 515 11.81 -16.37 -9.94
CA LEU A 515 12.54 -15.97 -11.16
C LEU A 515 14.04 -16.30 -11.12
N VAL A 516 14.59 -16.70 -9.97
CA VAL A 516 15.97 -17.22 -9.90
C VAL A 516 16.10 -18.60 -10.56
N HIS A 517 14.99 -19.31 -10.76
CA HIS A 517 14.96 -20.65 -11.33
C HIS A 517 14.66 -20.64 -12.84
N GLY A 518 13.73 -19.78 -13.28
CA GLY A 518 13.32 -19.70 -14.68
C GLY A 518 12.12 -18.79 -14.91
N MET A 519 11.65 -18.73 -16.16
CA MET A 519 10.50 -17.93 -16.57
C MET A 519 9.22 -18.40 -15.86
N ILE A 520 8.46 -17.45 -15.31
CA ILE A 520 7.11 -17.66 -14.79
C ILE A 520 6.13 -16.88 -15.70
N PRO A 521 5.59 -17.47 -16.78
CA PRO A 521 4.86 -16.74 -17.81
C PRO A 521 3.39 -16.48 -17.41
N LEU A 522 3.16 -15.83 -16.27
CA LEU A 522 1.83 -15.47 -15.80
C LEU A 522 1.28 -14.28 -16.60
N GLY A 523 0.24 -14.54 -17.41
CA GLY A 523 -0.54 -13.51 -18.09
C GLY A 523 -1.07 -12.46 -17.10
N SER A 524 -1.18 -11.21 -17.57
CA SER A 524 -1.58 -10.04 -16.75
C SER A 524 -0.69 -9.74 -15.53
N CYS A 525 0.44 -10.44 -15.33
CA CYS A 525 1.34 -10.23 -14.18
C CYS A 525 2.67 -9.57 -14.55
N THR A 526 3.10 -9.66 -15.82
CA THR A 526 4.37 -9.07 -16.30
C THR A 526 5.56 -9.45 -15.41
N MET A 527 5.89 -10.74 -15.37
CA MET A 527 6.99 -11.28 -14.57
C MET A 527 8.37 -10.93 -15.18
N LYS A 528 8.69 -9.64 -15.21
CA LYS A 528 9.94 -9.08 -15.74
C LYS A 528 11.07 -9.10 -14.71
N LEU A 529 12.27 -8.70 -15.13
CA LEU A 529 13.41 -8.53 -14.24
C LEU A 529 13.10 -7.49 -13.14
N ASN A 530 13.42 -7.85 -11.90
CA ASN A 530 13.58 -6.92 -10.78
C ASN A 530 15.08 -6.78 -10.53
N ALA A 531 15.71 -5.72 -11.04
CA ALA A 531 17.16 -5.66 -11.11
C ALA A 531 17.80 -5.28 -9.76
N ALA A 532 18.96 -5.86 -9.45
CA ALA A 532 19.66 -5.58 -8.19
C ALA A 532 19.94 -4.07 -7.98
N ALA A 533 20.28 -3.34 -9.05
CA ALA A 533 20.48 -1.90 -8.99
C ALA A 533 19.18 -1.12 -8.66
N GLU A 534 18.02 -1.60 -9.12
CA GLU A 534 16.72 -1.00 -8.82
C GLU A 534 16.31 -1.25 -7.36
N LEU A 535 16.70 -2.40 -6.80
CA LEU A 535 16.32 -2.85 -5.46
C LEU A 535 17.27 -2.35 -4.36
N ALA A 536 18.54 -2.11 -4.66
CA ALA A 536 19.54 -1.65 -3.68
C ALA A 536 19.13 -0.41 -2.86
N PRO A 537 18.43 0.60 -3.43
CA PRO A 537 18.02 1.79 -2.67
C PRO A 537 16.92 1.55 -1.64
N VAL A 538 16.16 0.45 -1.74
CA VAL A 538 15.02 0.17 -0.84
C VAL A 538 15.46 0.05 0.61
N SER A 539 16.66 -0.50 0.85
CA SER A 539 17.23 -0.64 2.19
C SER A 539 18.15 0.52 2.60
N TRP A 540 18.24 1.59 1.79
CA TRP A 540 18.95 2.79 2.21
C TRP A 540 18.20 3.47 3.35
N ARG A 541 18.93 3.81 4.40
CA ARG A 541 18.38 4.46 5.61
C ARG A 541 17.60 5.73 5.27
N GLU A 542 18.06 6.48 4.28
CA GLU A 542 17.50 7.75 3.81
C GLU A 542 16.11 7.60 3.17
N PHE A 543 15.70 6.39 2.79
CA PHE A 543 14.33 6.07 2.35
C PHE A 543 13.60 5.19 3.38
N GLY A 544 14.26 4.13 3.88
CA GLY A 544 13.65 3.13 4.75
C GLY A 544 13.31 3.62 6.17
N SER A 545 14.06 4.59 6.71
CA SER A 545 13.87 5.06 8.10
C SER A 545 13.03 6.35 8.23
N ILE A 546 12.50 6.86 7.12
CA ILE A 546 11.69 8.08 7.12
C ILE A 546 10.30 7.78 7.70
N HIS A 547 9.83 8.63 8.60
CA HIS A 547 8.44 8.61 9.08
C HIS A 547 7.53 9.31 8.04
N PRO A 548 6.35 8.76 7.68
CA PRO A 548 5.48 9.33 6.63
C PRO A 548 5.03 10.77 6.89
N PHE A 549 4.89 11.13 8.17
CA PHE A 549 4.46 12.47 8.60
C PHE A 549 5.61 13.33 9.14
N ALA A 550 6.85 13.03 8.76
CA ALA A 550 7.98 13.91 9.09
C ALA A 550 7.80 15.30 8.45
N PRO A 551 8.35 16.37 9.05
CA PRO A 551 8.31 17.72 8.48
C PRO A 551 8.80 17.77 7.02
N SER A 552 8.12 18.58 6.20
CA SER A 552 8.34 18.61 4.75
C SER A 552 9.77 18.99 4.34
N ASP A 553 10.48 19.78 5.15
CA ASP A 553 11.87 20.16 4.92
C ASP A 553 12.85 18.98 5.07
N GLN A 554 12.43 17.91 5.73
CA GLN A 554 13.20 16.67 5.91
C GLN A 554 12.97 15.65 4.80
N LEU A 555 11.98 15.89 3.94
CA LEU A 555 11.51 14.96 2.90
C LEU A 555 11.89 15.39 1.47
N LYS A 556 12.84 16.32 1.32
CA LYS A 556 13.17 16.93 0.00
C LYS A 556 13.58 15.91 -1.06
N GLY A 557 14.29 14.85 -0.66
CA GLY A 557 14.67 13.74 -1.53
C GLY A 557 13.46 12.93 -1.99
N ASN A 558 12.61 12.50 -1.05
CA ASN A 558 11.35 11.82 -1.35
C ASN A 558 10.43 12.67 -2.26
N GLN A 559 10.28 13.96 -1.96
CA GLN A 559 9.46 14.88 -2.76
C GLN A 559 10.03 15.11 -4.16
N ARG A 560 11.36 15.12 -4.32
CA ARG A 560 11.97 15.22 -5.66
C ARG A 560 11.75 13.92 -6.44
N MET A 561 12.00 12.76 -5.84
CA MET A 561 11.77 11.46 -6.46
C MET A 561 10.30 11.27 -6.87
N ALA A 562 9.36 11.65 -6.00
CA ALA A 562 7.93 11.59 -6.29
C ALA A 562 7.58 12.47 -7.50
N ARG A 563 8.03 13.73 -7.54
CA ARG A 563 7.81 14.63 -8.68
C ARG A 563 8.42 14.12 -9.99
N ASP A 564 9.62 13.56 -9.92
CA ASP A 564 10.27 12.95 -11.08
C ASP A 564 9.39 11.80 -11.62
N LEU A 565 8.94 10.89 -10.74
CA LEU A 565 8.04 9.79 -11.10
C LEU A 565 6.71 10.28 -11.66
N GLU A 566 6.05 11.22 -11.00
CA GLU A 566 4.77 11.79 -11.44
C GLU A 566 4.89 12.38 -12.85
N SER A 567 5.95 13.16 -13.10
CA SER A 567 6.22 13.76 -14.41
C SER A 567 6.52 12.72 -15.49
N TRP A 568 7.38 11.74 -15.20
CA TRP A 568 7.75 10.71 -16.16
C TRP A 568 6.58 9.78 -16.48
N LEU A 569 5.80 9.39 -15.48
CA LEU A 569 4.61 8.55 -15.68
C LEU A 569 3.52 9.31 -16.43
N ALA A 570 3.30 10.60 -16.15
CA ALA A 570 2.38 11.45 -16.91
C ALA A 570 2.76 11.51 -18.40
N GLU A 571 4.04 11.76 -18.69
CA GLU A 571 4.57 11.80 -20.07
C GLU A 571 4.41 10.44 -20.79
N LEU A 572 4.74 9.33 -20.11
CA LEU A 572 4.60 7.97 -20.65
C LEU A 572 3.15 7.54 -20.88
N THR A 573 2.19 8.22 -20.28
CA THR A 573 0.76 7.88 -20.38
C THR A 573 -0.06 8.92 -21.13
N GLY A 574 0.49 10.11 -21.38
CA GLY A 574 -0.23 11.22 -22.01
C GLY A 574 -1.21 11.92 -21.08
N PHE A 575 -1.04 11.80 -19.76
CA PHE A 575 -1.88 12.46 -18.76
C PHE A 575 -1.30 13.79 -18.28
N ALA A 576 -2.14 14.62 -17.67
CA ALA A 576 -1.74 15.94 -17.17
C ALA A 576 -1.09 15.89 -15.78
N GLY A 577 -1.33 14.84 -15.01
CA GLY A 577 -0.71 14.64 -13.71
C GLY A 577 -1.00 13.27 -13.12
N VAL A 578 -0.25 12.93 -12.07
CA VAL A 578 -0.25 11.61 -11.44
C VAL A 578 -0.37 11.74 -9.93
N SER A 579 -1.09 10.82 -9.29
CA SER A 579 -1.04 10.61 -7.83
C SER A 579 -0.41 9.26 -7.50
N LEU A 580 0.62 9.28 -6.64
CA LEU A 580 1.32 8.09 -6.15
C LEU A 580 0.68 7.48 -4.89
N GLN A 581 -0.41 8.07 -4.36
CA GLN A 581 -1.02 7.65 -3.09
C GLN A 581 -1.56 6.21 -3.08
N PRO A 582 -2.23 5.70 -4.13
CA PRO A 582 -2.82 4.36 -4.09
C PRO A 582 -1.75 3.26 -4.04
N ASN A 583 -1.80 2.40 -3.02
CA ASN A 583 -0.79 1.38 -2.73
C ASN A 583 -1.07 -0.01 -3.34
N ALA A 584 -1.99 -0.10 -4.32
CA ALA A 584 -2.23 -1.28 -5.15
C ALA A 584 -2.99 -0.90 -6.42
N GLY A 585 -2.97 -1.75 -7.46
CA GLY A 585 -3.74 -1.50 -8.69
C GLY A 585 -5.24 -1.33 -8.42
N SER A 586 -5.82 -2.20 -7.59
CA SER A 586 -7.22 -2.09 -7.15
C SER A 586 -7.52 -0.80 -6.38
N GLN A 587 -6.55 -0.25 -5.65
CA GLN A 587 -6.69 1.07 -5.02
C GLN A 587 -6.61 2.20 -6.05
N GLY A 588 -5.84 2.03 -7.12
CA GLY A 588 -5.81 2.96 -8.24
C GLY A 588 -7.13 2.97 -9.01
N GLU A 589 -7.76 1.82 -9.20
CA GLU A 589 -9.14 1.72 -9.71
C GLU A 589 -10.13 2.47 -8.83
N PHE A 590 -10.16 2.14 -7.54
CA PHE A 590 -11.05 2.81 -6.59
C PHE A 590 -10.81 4.33 -6.57
N ALA A 591 -9.55 4.78 -6.50
CA ALA A 591 -9.21 6.20 -6.51
C ALA A 591 -9.64 6.91 -7.81
N GLY A 592 -9.39 6.30 -8.97
CA GLY A 592 -9.77 6.89 -10.26
C GLY A 592 -11.29 7.01 -10.43
N LEU A 593 -12.06 6.02 -9.97
CA LEU A 593 -13.52 6.10 -9.99
C LEU A 593 -14.07 7.14 -9.00
N LEU A 594 -13.44 7.31 -7.84
CA LEU A 594 -13.79 8.39 -6.91
C LEU A 594 -13.48 9.79 -7.48
N VAL A 595 -12.36 9.93 -8.20
CA VAL A 595 -12.01 11.16 -8.92
C VAL A 595 -13.06 11.49 -9.98
N ILE A 596 -13.48 10.50 -10.79
CA ILE A 596 -14.59 10.65 -11.76
C ILE A 596 -15.88 11.07 -11.05
N ARG A 597 -16.23 10.40 -9.95
CA ARG A 597 -17.44 10.70 -9.17
C ARG A 597 -17.40 12.13 -8.61
N ALA A 598 -16.28 12.58 -8.08
CA ALA A 598 -16.10 13.93 -7.57
C ALA A 598 -16.22 14.98 -8.69
N TRP A 599 -15.69 14.68 -9.88
CA TRP A 599 -15.84 15.53 -11.05
C TRP A 599 -17.31 15.66 -11.50
N HIS A 600 -18.07 14.56 -11.55
CA HIS A 600 -19.51 14.59 -11.82
C HIS A 600 -20.27 15.42 -10.79
N GLN A 601 -19.98 15.23 -9.50
CA GLN A 601 -20.59 15.99 -8.41
C GLN A 601 -20.30 17.49 -8.52
N ALA A 602 -19.07 17.87 -8.84
CA ALA A 602 -18.68 19.28 -8.98
C ALA A 602 -19.38 20.00 -10.14
N ARG A 603 -19.95 19.26 -11.09
CA ARG A 603 -20.72 19.79 -12.22
C ARG A 603 -22.24 19.69 -12.02
N GLY A 604 -22.70 19.28 -10.83
CA GLY A 604 -24.11 19.06 -10.55
C GLY A 604 -24.67 17.75 -11.13
N GLU A 605 -23.82 16.88 -11.66
CA GLU A 605 -24.20 15.60 -12.28
C GLU A 605 -23.94 14.40 -11.36
N GLY A 606 -23.98 14.60 -10.05
CA GLY A 606 -23.72 13.55 -9.05
C GLY A 606 -24.70 12.36 -9.06
N HIS A 607 -25.76 12.42 -9.88
CA HIS A 607 -26.70 11.33 -10.12
C HIS A 607 -26.17 10.29 -11.11
N ARG A 608 -25.08 10.58 -11.83
CA ARG A 608 -24.41 9.64 -12.73
C ARG A 608 -23.66 8.58 -11.93
N ASP A 609 -24.19 7.37 -11.93
CA ASP A 609 -23.69 6.24 -11.12
C ASP A 609 -23.51 4.93 -11.91
N VAL A 610 -23.79 4.88 -13.21
CA VAL A 610 -23.59 3.68 -14.04
C VAL A 610 -22.14 3.58 -14.49
N CYS A 611 -21.53 2.41 -14.23
CA CYS A 611 -20.22 2.04 -14.72
C CYS A 611 -20.34 0.86 -15.69
N LEU A 612 -20.06 1.13 -16.97
CA LEU A 612 -20.00 0.11 -18.02
C LEU A 612 -18.68 -0.67 -17.90
N ILE A 613 -18.74 -1.99 -17.92
CA ILE A 613 -17.55 -2.85 -17.77
C ILE A 613 -17.64 -4.04 -18.74
N PRO A 614 -16.70 -4.19 -19.68
CA PRO A 614 -16.62 -5.36 -20.54
C PRO A 614 -16.52 -6.67 -19.74
N THR A 615 -17.15 -7.73 -20.22
CA THR A 615 -17.12 -9.04 -19.55
C THR A 615 -15.71 -9.63 -19.45
N SER A 616 -14.80 -9.21 -20.33
CA SER A 616 -13.38 -9.58 -20.32
C SER A 616 -12.56 -8.88 -19.22
N ALA A 617 -13.05 -7.78 -18.64
CA ALA A 617 -12.31 -7.00 -17.66
C ALA A 617 -11.88 -7.84 -16.44
N HIS A 618 -10.76 -7.46 -15.83
CA HIS A 618 -10.28 -8.10 -14.61
C HIS A 618 -11.32 -7.99 -13.48
N GLY A 619 -11.34 -8.95 -12.55
CA GLY A 619 -12.37 -9.02 -11.50
C GLY A 619 -12.31 -7.86 -10.50
N THR A 620 -11.19 -7.13 -10.43
CA THR A 620 -11.03 -5.93 -9.60
C THR A 620 -11.90 -4.79 -10.10
N ASN A 621 -12.04 -4.61 -11.42
CA ASN A 621 -12.80 -3.50 -12.02
C ASN A 621 -14.24 -3.42 -11.47
N PRO A 622 -15.07 -4.48 -11.57
CA PRO A 622 -16.42 -4.44 -11.02
C PRO A 622 -16.46 -4.35 -9.49
N ALA A 623 -15.50 -4.95 -8.78
CA ALA A 623 -15.42 -4.83 -7.32
C ALA A 623 -15.11 -3.38 -6.89
N SER A 624 -14.19 -2.71 -7.57
CA SER A 624 -13.81 -1.30 -7.36
C SER A 624 -14.97 -0.36 -7.68
N ALA A 625 -15.74 -0.64 -8.74
CA ALA A 625 -16.92 0.15 -9.12
C ALA A 625 -18.02 0.09 -8.06
N VAL A 626 -18.38 -1.11 -7.58
CA VAL A 626 -19.36 -1.27 -6.49
C VAL A 626 -18.88 -0.56 -5.22
N MET A 627 -17.60 -0.69 -4.89
CA MET A 627 -16.99 -0.03 -3.74
C MET A 627 -17.00 1.50 -3.86
N ALA A 628 -16.88 2.04 -5.08
CA ALA A 628 -17.03 3.47 -5.39
C ALA A 628 -18.49 3.93 -5.48
N GLY A 629 -19.46 3.07 -5.12
CA GLY A 629 -20.88 3.39 -5.12
C GLY A 629 -21.53 3.42 -6.51
N MET A 630 -20.89 2.79 -7.51
CA MET A 630 -21.41 2.73 -8.88
C MET A 630 -22.20 1.44 -9.14
N ARG A 631 -23.21 1.52 -10.01
CA ARG A 631 -23.97 0.39 -10.55
C ARG A 631 -23.24 -0.17 -11.76
N VAL A 632 -22.77 -1.42 -11.64
CA VAL A 632 -22.07 -2.11 -12.73
C VAL A 632 -23.06 -2.60 -13.78
N VAL A 633 -22.83 -2.25 -15.03
CA VAL A 633 -23.56 -2.75 -16.19
C VAL A 633 -22.56 -3.45 -17.12
N PRO A 634 -22.72 -4.77 -17.36
CA PRO A 634 -21.79 -5.50 -18.22
C PRO A 634 -21.97 -5.10 -19.69
N VAL A 635 -20.86 -5.04 -20.41
CA VAL A 635 -20.82 -4.93 -21.88
C VAL A 635 -20.25 -6.24 -22.41
N VAL A 636 -20.90 -6.86 -23.40
CA VAL A 636 -20.44 -8.15 -23.91
C VAL A 636 -19.20 -8.00 -24.79
N CYS A 637 -18.48 -9.10 -24.99
CA CYS A 637 -17.42 -9.20 -25.97
C CYS A 637 -17.92 -9.94 -27.21
N ASP A 638 -17.42 -9.57 -28.38
CA ASP A 638 -17.71 -10.27 -29.64
C ASP A 638 -17.03 -11.66 -29.71
N ASP A 639 -17.31 -12.43 -30.76
CA ASP A 639 -16.74 -13.76 -30.96
C ASP A 639 -15.20 -13.76 -31.17
N GLN A 640 -14.60 -12.60 -31.40
CA GLN A 640 -13.15 -12.40 -31.52
C GLN A 640 -12.53 -11.91 -30.20
N GLY A 641 -13.33 -11.70 -29.16
CA GLY A 641 -12.90 -11.26 -27.84
C GLY A 641 -12.67 -9.75 -27.72
N ASN A 642 -13.12 -8.93 -28.68
CA ASN A 642 -13.13 -7.47 -28.57
C ASN A 642 -14.36 -6.99 -27.79
N VAL A 643 -14.39 -5.72 -27.38
CA VAL A 643 -15.62 -5.10 -26.88
C VAL A 643 -16.64 -5.05 -28.01
N ASP A 644 -17.86 -5.56 -27.78
CA ASP A 644 -18.96 -5.40 -28.72
C ASP A 644 -19.42 -3.94 -28.73
N VAL A 645 -19.08 -3.23 -29.81
CA VAL A 645 -19.36 -1.80 -29.94
C VAL A 645 -20.85 -1.54 -30.16
N ASP A 646 -21.61 -2.49 -30.70
CA ASP A 646 -23.05 -2.32 -30.89
C ASP A 646 -23.79 -2.49 -29.55
N ASP A 647 -23.44 -3.51 -28.75
CA ASP A 647 -23.93 -3.62 -27.37
C ASP A 647 -23.51 -2.39 -26.53
N LEU A 648 -22.27 -1.90 -26.69
CA LEU A 648 -21.83 -0.67 -26.03
C LEU A 648 -22.73 0.52 -26.40
N ARG A 649 -23.05 0.73 -27.67
CA ARG A 649 -23.94 1.82 -28.11
C ARG A 649 -25.34 1.69 -27.53
N ASP A 650 -25.88 0.49 -27.49
CA ASP A 650 -27.18 0.21 -26.90
C ASP A 650 -27.18 0.56 -25.40
N LYS A 651 -26.13 0.15 -24.66
CA LYS A 651 -25.98 0.46 -23.23
C LYS A 651 -25.70 1.93 -22.93
N LEU A 652 -24.93 2.61 -23.79
CA LEU A 652 -24.72 4.05 -23.69
C LEU A 652 -26.04 4.80 -23.90
N SER A 653 -26.86 4.37 -24.86
CA SER A 653 -28.18 4.95 -25.11
C SER A 653 -29.16 4.68 -23.97
N GLU A 654 -29.17 3.45 -23.44
CA GLU A 654 -30.03 3.04 -22.31
C GLU A 654 -29.70 3.80 -21.01
N HIS A 655 -28.43 4.15 -20.80
CA HIS A 655 -27.94 4.72 -19.55
C HIS A 655 -27.41 6.16 -19.67
N ALA A 656 -27.67 6.86 -20.77
CA ALA A 656 -27.09 8.17 -21.09
C ALA A 656 -27.19 9.20 -19.94
N ASP A 657 -28.37 9.30 -19.31
CA ASP A 657 -28.64 10.26 -18.23
C ASP A 657 -27.93 9.92 -16.92
N VAL A 658 -27.49 8.68 -16.73
CA VAL A 658 -26.90 8.16 -15.49
C VAL A 658 -25.51 7.58 -15.68
N LEU A 659 -24.93 7.70 -16.88
CA LEU A 659 -23.61 7.18 -17.23
C LEU A 659 -22.53 7.96 -16.47
N ALA A 660 -21.80 7.26 -15.60
CA ALA A 660 -20.65 7.79 -14.89
C ALA A 660 -19.35 7.51 -15.65
N ALA A 661 -19.13 6.23 -16.01
CA ALA A 661 -17.86 5.79 -16.59
C ALA A 661 -17.96 4.52 -17.43
N LEU A 662 -16.97 4.32 -18.29
CA LEU A 662 -16.57 3.02 -18.84
C LEU A 662 -15.24 2.61 -18.19
N MET A 663 -15.11 1.37 -17.72
CA MET A 663 -13.81 0.78 -17.41
C MET A 663 -13.38 -0.17 -18.53
N VAL A 664 -12.25 0.09 -19.17
CA VAL A 664 -11.69 -0.75 -20.23
C VAL A 664 -10.23 -1.09 -19.95
N THR A 665 -9.78 -2.27 -20.34
CA THR A 665 -8.36 -2.66 -20.26
C THR A 665 -7.75 -2.60 -21.66
N TYR A 666 -6.59 -1.96 -21.82
CA TYR A 666 -5.93 -1.88 -23.12
C TYR A 666 -4.43 -2.23 -23.05
N PRO A 667 -3.90 -3.06 -23.99
CA PRO A 667 -4.66 -4.03 -24.77
C PRO A 667 -5.54 -4.90 -23.86
N SER A 668 -6.55 -5.55 -24.42
CA SER A 668 -7.56 -6.28 -23.64
C SER A 668 -6.95 -7.39 -22.78
N THR A 669 -7.71 -7.95 -21.84
CA THR A 669 -7.25 -9.08 -21.03
C THR A 669 -7.00 -10.35 -21.85
N HIS A 670 -7.49 -10.41 -23.09
CA HIS A 670 -7.17 -11.45 -24.07
C HIS A 670 -5.80 -11.25 -24.74
N GLY A 671 -5.13 -10.12 -24.50
CA GLY A 671 -3.82 -9.81 -25.09
C GLY A 671 -3.88 -9.23 -26.50
N VAL A 672 -5.02 -8.64 -26.89
CA VAL A 672 -5.26 -8.12 -28.24
C VAL A 672 -5.42 -6.59 -28.22
N PHE A 673 -4.83 -5.92 -29.22
CA PHE A 673 -5.07 -4.50 -29.47
C PHE A 673 -6.37 -4.30 -30.25
N GLU A 674 -7.39 -3.78 -29.59
CA GLU A 674 -8.64 -3.42 -30.26
C GLU A 674 -8.42 -2.20 -31.16
N THR A 675 -8.87 -2.28 -32.41
CA THR A 675 -8.66 -1.24 -33.44
C THR A 675 -9.60 -0.05 -33.30
N ARG A 676 -10.64 -0.16 -32.47
CA ARG A 676 -11.71 0.85 -32.32
C ARG A 676 -11.65 1.61 -30.99
N ILE A 677 -10.52 1.58 -30.26
CA ILE A 677 -10.43 2.16 -28.92
C ILE A 677 -10.75 3.66 -28.88
N ARG A 678 -10.30 4.45 -29.88
CA ARG A 678 -10.64 5.88 -29.97
C ARG A 678 -12.14 6.11 -30.14
N GLU A 679 -12.80 5.27 -30.94
CA GLU A 679 -14.24 5.33 -31.14
C GLU A 679 -14.97 5.01 -29.84
N ILE A 680 -14.56 3.95 -29.13
CA ILE A 680 -15.11 3.57 -27.83
C ILE A 680 -15.01 4.74 -26.83
N CYS A 681 -13.84 5.39 -26.73
CA CYS A 681 -13.67 6.56 -25.87
C CYS A 681 -14.61 7.71 -26.26
N SER A 682 -14.66 8.05 -27.55
CA SER A 682 -15.53 9.12 -28.06
C SER A 682 -17.00 8.85 -27.76
N LEU A 683 -17.47 7.62 -27.97
CA LEU A 683 -18.86 7.22 -27.71
C LEU A 683 -19.23 7.44 -26.23
N VAL A 684 -18.34 7.12 -25.30
CA VAL A 684 -18.56 7.34 -23.86
C VAL A 684 -18.62 8.83 -23.54
N HIS A 685 -17.70 9.62 -24.12
CA HIS A 685 -17.65 11.07 -23.92
C HIS A 685 -18.89 11.78 -24.47
N ASP A 686 -19.38 11.36 -25.64
CA ASP A 686 -20.60 11.90 -26.28
C ASP A 686 -21.86 11.71 -25.41
N HIS A 687 -21.85 10.72 -24.51
CA HIS A 687 -22.93 10.46 -23.55
C HIS A 687 -22.63 11.01 -22.13
N GLY A 688 -21.60 11.85 -22.00
CA GLY A 688 -21.25 12.53 -20.75
C GLY A 688 -20.52 11.65 -19.72
N GLY A 689 -20.10 10.44 -20.10
CA GLY A 689 -19.31 9.55 -19.25
C GLY A 689 -17.82 9.90 -19.22
N GLN A 690 -17.06 9.19 -18.40
CA GLN A 690 -15.60 9.24 -18.36
C GLN A 690 -14.99 7.86 -18.66
N VAL A 691 -13.80 7.83 -19.25
CA VAL A 691 -13.11 6.60 -19.61
C VAL A 691 -12.02 6.31 -18.59
N TYR A 692 -12.24 5.28 -17.79
CA TYR A 692 -11.23 4.68 -16.95
C TYR A 692 -10.50 3.57 -17.73
N LEU A 693 -9.18 3.69 -17.85
CA LEU A 693 -8.34 2.66 -18.45
C LEU A 693 -7.59 1.87 -17.38
N ASP A 694 -7.79 0.56 -17.35
CA ASP A 694 -6.96 -0.36 -16.57
C ASP A 694 -5.59 -0.52 -17.25
N GLY A 695 -4.56 0.06 -16.64
CA GLY A 695 -3.19 0.05 -17.13
C GLY A 695 -2.35 -1.13 -16.64
N ALA A 696 -2.96 -2.23 -16.17
CA ALA A 696 -2.22 -3.45 -15.84
C ALA A 696 -1.41 -3.98 -17.03
N ASN A 697 -1.86 -3.74 -18.26
CA ASN A 697 -1.25 -4.18 -19.51
C ASN A 697 -0.33 -3.12 -20.15
N LEU A 698 0.07 -2.07 -19.42
CA LEU A 698 0.89 -0.98 -19.96
C LEU A 698 2.25 -1.44 -20.53
N ASN A 699 2.75 -2.62 -20.16
CA ASN A 699 3.99 -3.17 -20.72
C ASN A 699 3.92 -3.39 -22.24
N ALA A 700 2.72 -3.44 -22.82
CA ALA A 700 2.50 -3.47 -24.26
C ALA A 700 2.43 -2.06 -24.90
N GLN A 701 2.39 -0.99 -24.10
CA GLN A 701 2.15 0.38 -24.55
C GLN A 701 3.34 1.32 -24.34
N VAL A 702 4.12 1.15 -23.28
CA VAL A 702 5.15 2.10 -22.86
C VAL A 702 6.13 2.43 -24.00
N GLY A 703 6.16 3.69 -24.43
CA GLY A 703 7.00 4.16 -25.53
C GLY A 703 6.48 3.87 -26.95
N VAL A 704 5.28 3.30 -27.06
CA VAL A 704 4.63 2.87 -28.31
C VAL A 704 3.25 3.52 -28.50
N CYS A 705 2.44 3.63 -27.46
CA CYS A 705 1.18 4.39 -27.47
C CYS A 705 0.86 4.89 -26.05
N ARG A 706 -0.05 5.86 -25.93
CA ARG A 706 -0.33 6.57 -24.67
C ARG A 706 -1.82 6.69 -24.39
N PRO A 707 -2.34 6.12 -23.28
CA PRO A 707 -3.76 6.17 -22.90
C PRO A 707 -4.43 7.53 -23.03
N GLY A 708 -3.84 8.58 -22.46
CA GLY A 708 -4.40 9.93 -22.51
C GLY A 708 -4.45 10.52 -23.93
N ALA A 709 -3.60 10.04 -24.85
CA ALA A 709 -3.58 10.52 -26.24
C ALA A 709 -4.67 9.90 -27.12
N PHE A 710 -5.28 8.78 -26.68
CA PHE A 710 -6.37 8.11 -27.41
C PHE A 710 -7.72 8.15 -26.69
N GLY A 711 -7.85 8.95 -25.63
CA GLY A 711 -9.14 9.32 -25.04
C GLY A 711 -9.44 8.74 -23.65
N ALA A 712 -8.49 8.08 -22.99
CA ALA A 712 -8.68 7.74 -21.58
C ALA A 712 -8.60 9.02 -20.71
N ASP A 713 -9.46 9.14 -19.71
CA ASP A 713 -9.48 10.27 -18.77
C ASP A 713 -8.68 9.97 -17.50
N VAL A 714 -8.65 8.71 -17.09
CA VAL A 714 -7.89 8.25 -15.92
C VAL A 714 -7.36 6.84 -16.17
N CYS A 715 -6.18 6.56 -15.67
CA CYS A 715 -5.57 5.23 -15.76
C CYS A 715 -4.79 4.92 -14.49
N HIS A 716 -4.96 3.73 -13.91
CA HIS A 716 -3.99 3.25 -12.94
C HIS A 716 -2.85 2.50 -13.63
N LEU A 717 -1.66 2.55 -13.03
CA LEU A 717 -0.51 1.78 -13.48
C LEU A 717 -0.15 0.77 -12.39
N ASN A 718 0.24 -0.46 -12.76
CA ASN A 718 0.85 -1.39 -11.79
C ASN A 718 2.37 -1.25 -11.82
N LEU A 719 2.95 -0.51 -10.86
CA LEU A 719 4.41 -0.40 -10.77
C LEU A 719 5.10 -1.75 -10.52
N HIS A 720 4.39 -2.67 -9.85
CA HIS A 720 4.80 -4.06 -9.57
C HIS A 720 4.59 -5.04 -10.73
N LYS A 721 4.19 -4.52 -11.90
CA LYS A 721 4.13 -5.27 -13.15
C LYS A 721 5.05 -4.57 -14.16
N THR A 722 4.62 -3.41 -14.63
CA THR A 722 5.29 -2.72 -15.73
C THR A 722 6.60 -2.03 -15.31
N PHE A 723 6.74 -1.61 -14.06
CA PHE A 723 7.86 -0.75 -13.61
C PHE A 723 8.70 -1.39 -12.50
N CYS A 724 8.89 -2.71 -12.59
CA CYS A 724 9.90 -3.51 -11.89
C CYS A 724 9.80 -3.63 -10.36
N ILE A 725 8.81 -3.04 -9.69
CA ILE A 725 8.58 -3.36 -8.27
C ILE A 725 8.39 -4.89 -8.15
N PRO A 726 9.07 -5.57 -7.21
CA PRO A 726 9.00 -7.02 -7.10
C PRO A 726 7.61 -7.51 -6.69
N HIS A 727 7.23 -8.65 -7.25
CA HIS A 727 5.94 -9.31 -7.01
C HIS A 727 5.74 -9.78 -5.56
N GLY A 728 6.82 -10.05 -4.82
CA GLY A 728 6.82 -10.25 -3.37
C GLY A 728 6.03 -11.46 -2.87
N GLY A 729 5.78 -12.46 -3.71
CA GLY A 729 4.89 -13.59 -3.39
C GLY A 729 3.41 -13.23 -3.38
N GLY A 730 3.03 -12.03 -3.84
CA GLY A 730 1.67 -11.49 -3.82
C GLY A 730 1.54 -10.08 -3.23
N GLY A 731 2.63 -9.31 -3.19
CA GLY A 731 2.72 -7.97 -2.61
C GLY A 731 4.11 -7.70 -2.02
N PRO A 732 4.65 -6.49 -2.16
CA PRO A 732 3.91 -5.23 -2.23
C PRO A 732 3.52 -4.77 -3.64
N GLY A 733 2.60 -3.79 -3.69
CA GLY A 733 2.26 -3.07 -4.91
C GLY A 733 2.27 -1.56 -4.71
N VAL A 734 2.25 -0.82 -5.82
CA VAL A 734 1.90 0.60 -5.93
C VAL A 734 1.08 0.75 -7.20
N GLY A 735 -0.04 1.49 -7.10
CA GLY A 735 -1.05 1.63 -8.14
C GLY A 735 -1.35 3.09 -8.49
N PRO A 736 -0.35 3.90 -8.88
CA PRO A 736 -0.57 5.32 -9.12
C PRO A 736 -1.60 5.55 -10.22
N ILE A 737 -2.33 6.66 -10.13
CA ILE A 737 -3.30 7.07 -11.16
C ILE A 737 -2.77 8.26 -11.94
N GLY A 738 -2.77 8.18 -13.27
CA GLY A 738 -2.64 9.32 -14.17
C GLY A 738 -4.01 9.84 -14.57
N VAL A 739 -4.19 11.16 -14.65
CA VAL A 739 -5.48 11.79 -14.95
C VAL A 739 -5.38 12.91 -15.98
N GLY A 740 -6.44 13.10 -16.76
CA GLY A 740 -6.64 14.25 -17.64
C GLY A 740 -6.74 15.56 -16.85
N GLU A 741 -6.54 16.69 -17.54
CA GLU A 741 -6.43 18.01 -16.92
C GLU A 741 -7.64 18.37 -16.06
N HIS A 742 -8.86 18.05 -16.53
CA HIS A 742 -10.12 18.33 -15.84
C HIS A 742 -10.31 17.55 -14.53
N LEU A 743 -9.54 16.48 -14.32
CA LEU A 743 -9.60 15.61 -13.15
C LEU A 743 -8.52 15.93 -12.10
N LEU A 744 -7.49 16.73 -12.45
CA LEU A 744 -6.42 17.14 -11.53
C LEU A 744 -6.92 17.74 -10.20
N PRO A 745 -7.94 18.63 -10.20
CA PRO A 745 -8.49 19.20 -8.97
C PRO A 745 -8.93 18.17 -7.93
N PHE A 746 -9.28 16.96 -8.35
CA PHE A 746 -9.92 15.95 -7.51
C PHE A 746 -8.96 14.85 -7.05
N LEU A 747 -7.68 14.87 -7.45
CA LEU A 747 -6.70 13.88 -7.03
C LEU A 747 -6.65 13.72 -5.49
N PRO A 748 -6.38 12.51 -4.96
CA PRO A 748 -6.43 12.23 -3.53
C PRO A 748 -5.56 13.16 -2.68
N GLY A 749 -6.15 13.75 -1.64
CA GLY A 749 -5.47 14.51 -0.59
C GLY A 749 -5.13 13.66 0.64
N HIS A 750 -4.64 14.28 1.70
CA HIS A 750 -4.32 13.60 2.98
C HIS A 750 -4.49 14.55 4.18
N PRO A 751 -5.02 14.10 5.34
CA PRO A 751 -5.32 15.00 6.46
C PRO A 751 -4.10 15.60 7.16
N LEU A 752 -2.95 14.92 7.11
CA LEU A 752 -1.73 15.31 7.83
C LEU A 752 -0.65 15.92 6.93
N THR A 753 -0.85 15.94 5.62
CA THR A 753 0.17 16.39 4.67
C THR A 753 -0.53 16.95 3.45
N SER A 754 -0.17 18.17 3.06
CA SER A 754 -0.72 18.80 1.86
C SER A 754 -0.30 18.03 0.61
N CYS A 755 -1.28 17.44 -0.07
CA CYS A 755 -1.16 16.79 -1.37
C CYS A 755 -2.53 16.77 -2.07
N GLY A 756 -2.58 16.32 -3.33
CA GLY A 756 -3.80 16.31 -4.13
C GLY A 756 -4.13 17.67 -4.77
N GLY A 757 -5.32 17.78 -5.35
CA GLY A 757 -5.83 19.02 -5.96
C GLY A 757 -6.58 19.93 -4.98
N ASP A 758 -6.98 21.11 -5.46
CA ASP A 758 -7.72 22.14 -4.72
C ASP A 758 -9.14 21.70 -4.30
N ARG A 759 -9.70 20.69 -4.99
CA ARG A 759 -10.99 20.04 -4.69
C ARG A 759 -10.80 18.54 -4.44
N SER A 760 -9.66 18.19 -3.85
CA SER A 760 -9.24 16.80 -3.66
C SER A 760 -10.31 15.94 -2.99
N ILE A 761 -10.46 14.70 -3.47
CA ILE A 761 -11.07 13.67 -2.63
C ILE A 761 -10.18 13.42 -1.41
N SER A 762 -10.76 12.86 -0.34
CA SER A 762 -9.97 12.51 0.85
C SER A 762 -9.03 11.31 0.58
N ALA A 763 -8.30 10.89 1.60
CA ALA A 763 -7.26 9.86 1.47
C ALA A 763 -7.84 8.50 1.08
N VAL A 764 -7.16 7.78 0.18
CA VAL A 764 -7.43 6.39 -0.20
C VAL A 764 -6.46 5.39 0.44
N SER A 765 -5.34 5.87 0.96
CA SER A 765 -4.30 5.09 1.66
C SER A 765 -3.92 5.78 2.97
N ALA A 766 -3.34 5.04 3.91
CA ALA A 766 -2.93 5.58 5.22
C ALA A 766 -1.80 6.62 5.15
N ALA A 767 -0.98 6.59 4.10
CA ALA A 767 0.16 7.50 3.90
C ALA A 767 0.01 8.31 2.60
N PRO A 768 0.49 9.57 2.56
CA PRO A 768 0.27 10.48 1.43
C PRO A 768 0.89 10.02 0.11
N LEU A 769 1.98 9.23 0.17
CA LEU A 769 2.65 8.62 -0.98
C LEU A 769 2.54 7.08 -0.97
N GLY A 770 1.56 6.53 -0.24
CA GLY A 770 1.39 5.09 -0.06
C GLY A 770 2.68 4.42 0.42
N SER A 771 3.16 3.44 -0.35
CA SER A 771 4.40 2.70 -0.07
C SER A 771 5.64 3.42 -0.61
N ALA A 772 5.97 4.59 -0.05
CA ALA A 772 7.04 5.45 -0.56
C ALA A 772 8.42 4.77 -0.62
N GLY A 773 8.70 3.79 0.25
CA GLY A 773 9.98 3.10 0.36
C GLY A 773 10.35 2.22 -0.83
N ILE A 774 9.38 1.90 -1.72
CA ILE A 774 9.61 1.08 -2.93
C ILE A 774 9.48 1.87 -4.24
N LEU A 775 9.14 3.16 -4.17
CA LEU A 775 9.19 4.07 -5.33
C LEU A 775 10.60 4.20 -5.96
N PRO A 776 11.72 4.10 -5.20
CA PRO A 776 13.05 4.11 -5.80
C PRO A 776 13.26 3.08 -6.91
N ILE A 777 12.56 1.94 -6.87
CA ILE A 777 12.69 0.84 -7.84
C ILE A 777 12.25 1.32 -9.23
N SER A 778 11.05 1.87 -9.33
CA SER A 778 10.53 2.39 -10.60
C SER A 778 11.28 3.64 -11.06
N TRP A 779 11.76 4.48 -10.14
CA TRP A 779 12.61 5.62 -10.48
C TRP A 779 13.91 5.15 -11.14
N MET A 780 14.56 4.14 -10.56
CA MET A 780 15.77 3.52 -11.12
C MET A 780 15.50 2.91 -12.49
N TYR A 781 14.43 2.13 -12.66
CA TYR A 781 14.07 1.53 -13.95
C TYR A 781 13.94 2.58 -15.05
N LEU A 782 13.14 3.63 -14.82
CA LEU A 782 12.92 4.70 -15.80
C LEU A 782 14.23 5.45 -16.12
N ARG A 783 15.05 5.71 -15.09
CA ARG A 783 16.34 6.39 -15.26
C ARG A 783 17.37 5.57 -16.02
N LEU A 784 17.38 4.25 -15.82
CA LEU A 784 18.29 3.31 -16.48
C LEU A 784 17.90 3.06 -17.94
N MET A 785 16.61 2.91 -18.21
CA MET A 785 16.10 2.56 -19.53
C MET A 785 15.96 3.76 -20.47
N GLY A 786 15.56 4.93 -19.97
CA GLY A 786 15.21 6.09 -20.78
C GLY A 786 14.19 5.79 -21.90
N PRO A 787 13.84 6.77 -22.75
CA PRO A 787 12.81 6.60 -23.78
C PRO A 787 13.08 5.44 -24.76
N ALA A 788 14.31 5.33 -25.27
CA ALA A 788 14.68 4.32 -26.26
C ALA A 788 14.65 2.89 -25.68
N GLY A 789 15.21 2.69 -24.47
CA GLY A 789 15.18 1.40 -23.81
C GLY A 789 13.76 0.96 -23.44
N LEU A 790 12.92 1.90 -23.01
CA LEU A 790 11.52 1.64 -22.69
C LEU A 790 10.72 1.16 -23.92
N ARG A 791 10.84 1.85 -25.07
CA ARG A 791 10.22 1.40 -26.33
C ARG A 791 10.73 0.02 -26.75
N GLN A 792 12.05 -0.21 -26.66
CA GLN A 792 12.66 -1.49 -26.99
C GLN A 792 12.12 -2.62 -26.09
N ALA A 793 11.95 -2.38 -24.79
CA ALA A 793 11.41 -3.37 -23.86
C ALA A 793 9.97 -3.76 -24.21
N THR A 794 9.13 -2.79 -24.57
CA THR A 794 7.77 -3.02 -25.07
C THR A 794 7.77 -3.80 -26.38
N ALA A 795 8.59 -3.39 -27.35
CA ALA A 795 8.70 -4.04 -28.65
C ALA A 795 9.13 -5.52 -28.52
N VAL A 796 10.13 -5.80 -27.68
CA VAL A 796 10.58 -7.17 -27.44
C VAL A 796 9.58 -7.98 -26.62
N ALA A 797 8.82 -7.36 -25.72
CA ALA A 797 7.74 -8.06 -25.02
C ALA A 797 6.64 -8.52 -26.00
N LEU A 798 6.23 -7.65 -26.93
CA LEU A 798 5.28 -7.99 -27.99
C LEU A 798 5.85 -9.06 -28.94
N LEU A 799 7.10 -8.91 -29.37
CA LEU A 799 7.78 -9.87 -30.23
C LEU A 799 7.86 -11.26 -29.58
N SER A 800 8.28 -11.32 -28.31
CA SER A 800 8.42 -12.58 -27.58
C SER A 800 7.07 -13.28 -27.41
N ALA A 801 6.01 -12.53 -27.14
CA ALA A 801 4.66 -13.08 -27.03
C ALA A 801 4.17 -13.64 -28.37
N ASN A 802 4.37 -12.90 -29.47
CA ASN A 802 3.96 -13.33 -30.82
C ASN A 802 4.80 -14.49 -31.35
N TYR A 803 6.07 -14.61 -30.98
CA TYR A 803 6.91 -15.74 -31.36
C TYR A 803 6.51 -17.05 -30.63
N LEU A 804 5.97 -16.94 -29.41
CA LEU A 804 5.50 -18.09 -28.65
C LEU A 804 4.10 -18.57 -29.07
N ALA A 805 3.28 -17.66 -29.61
CA ALA A 805 1.96 -17.97 -30.17
C ALA A 805 2.10 -18.63 -31.55
#